data_AF-A0A9P6RPP2-F1
#
_entry.id   AF-A0A9P6RPP2-F1
#
_cell.length_a   1.000
_cell.length_b   1.000
_cell.length_c   1.000
_cell.angle_alpha   90.00
_cell.angle_beta   90.00
_cell.angle_gamma   90.00
#
_symmetry.space_group_name_H-M   'P 1'
#
loop_
_entity.id
_entity.type
_entity.pdbx_description
1 polymer ?
#
loop_
_entity_poly.entity_id
_entity_poly.type
_entity_poly.pdbx_seq_one_letter_code
_entity_poly.pdbx_strand_id
1 'polypeptide(L)'
;MNKKVYIKTFGCQMNEYDSDKMADVLAAAKNLFEQELVKTTSAEEADIILFNTCSVREKAQEKVFSDLGRARILKEAKPELIIGVGGCVASQEGQAIIARAPYVDLVFGPQTLHRLPTMIEQRRRTGHAQVDISFPEIEKFDHLPPAQVNGPSAFVSIMEGCSKYCSYCVVPYTRGDEVSRPLPDVLTEIAGLAEQGVREVTLLGQNVNAYRGLWQSPSGEATLDSAAENDPSAYADFATLIEYVAEIPGIERIRFTTSHPKEFGQRLIDAYANTPKLVDHLHLPVQHGSDRILAAMKRGYTVLEYKSIVRRLRAIRPNISLSTDFIVGFPGETEADFDKLMALVDEIGYDTSFSFIYSPRPGTPAANLIDDTPHEVKLGRLQRLQAAIEANAQKISAAMVASTQSVLVEGPSRKNPAELCGRTENNRVVNFPAPLHTHQRLVGQTSDSASHKALMPRATLMHWIKPALFADAILTLRFVDEPEGRVLNRTWRSKDYATNVLTFNYAESLSDPVTADLVLCCPVIEREANEQKKLLVAHYAHLIVHGILHAQGYQHDNDEEASGNAPAAPDYPSLLGEVQPLTDEELAHSLQTSLKQWDRTSDLWLFAYGSLIWKPDLPAAESCSARVYGYHRGLYLWSCLTRGTPQIPGLVLALDHGGSCAGLAFRIATDGAMPHLEKLWQREMAMGSYRPAWLACQLNDGRRVRALTFVMHRDKPTYAGRLPDHIVRTAFEHAQGRCGTTLDYVARTVAALRASGIPDRALEALLERCQCKKTDD
;
A
#
# COMPACT_ATOMS: atom_id res chain seq x y z
N MET A 1 9.52 41.93 -2.57
CA MET A 1 8.90 40.60 -2.33
C MET A 1 9.55 39.63 -3.28
N ASN A 2 9.86 38.41 -2.84
CA ASN A 2 10.42 37.39 -3.73
C ASN A 2 9.34 36.94 -4.73
N LYS A 3 9.73 36.70 -5.98
CA LYS A 3 8.81 36.16 -6.99
C LYS A 3 8.60 34.68 -6.76
N LYS A 4 7.42 34.17 -7.08
CA LYS A 4 7.04 32.77 -6.84
C LYS A 4 6.89 31.98 -8.14
N VAL A 5 7.44 30.77 -8.19
CA VAL A 5 7.25 29.83 -9.31
C VAL A 5 6.46 28.60 -8.85
N TYR A 6 5.37 28.31 -9.56
CA TYR A 6 4.59 27.09 -9.39
C TYR A 6 4.88 26.15 -10.56
N ILE A 7 5.35 24.95 -10.27
CA ILE A 7 5.63 23.93 -11.29
C ILE A 7 4.68 22.77 -11.07
N LYS A 8 3.86 22.48 -12.08
CA LYS A 8 2.98 21.31 -12.10
C LYS A 8 3.61 20.24 -12.98
N THR A 9 4.19 19.24 -12.33
CA THR A 9 4.78 18.09 -13.01
C THR A 9 3.71 17.08 -13.39
N PHE A 10 3.78 16.58 -14.61
CA PHE A 10 3.01 15.43 -15.07
C PHE A 10 3.96 14.32 -15.49
N GLY A 11 3.62 13.07 -15.20
CA GLY A 11 4.19 11.92 -15.90
C GLY A 11 5.15 11.06 -15.10
N CYS A 12 6.44 11.10 -15.45
CA CYS A 12 7.48 10.13 -15.08
C CYS A 12 8.63 10.77 -14.28
N GLN A 13 9.56 9.93 -13.80
CA GLN A 13 10.72 10.32 -13.01
C GLN A 13 11.62 11.33 -13.72
N MET A 14 11.77 11.22 -15.06
CA MET A 14 12.50 12.23 -15.84
C MET A 14 11.84 13.61 -15.77
N ASN A 15 10.51 13.67 -15.73
CA ASN A 15 9.82 14.95 -15.62
C ASN A 15 9.94 15.54 -14.20
N GLU A 16 9.99 14.71 -13.15
CA GLU A 16 10.30 15.21 -11.79
C GLU A 16 11.71 15.81 -11.76
N TYR A 17 12.70 15.09 -12.29
CA TYR A 17 14.07 15.61 -12.44
C TYR A 17 14.11 16.91 -13.27
N ASP A 18 13.48 16.93 -14.44
CA ASP A 18 13.42 18.11 -15.30
C ASP A 18 12.75 19.30 -14.57
N SER A 19 11.74 19.05 -13.72
CA SER A 19 11.07 20.10 -12.93
C SER A 19 11.91 20.65 -11.79
N ASP A 20 12.71 19.82 -11.13
CA ASP A 20 13.67 20.29 -10.13
C ASP A 20 14.79 21.11 -10.81
N LYS A 21 15.30 20.67 -11.97
CA LYS A 21 16.27 21.46 -12.75
C LYS A 21 15.70 22.78 -13.27
N MET A 22 14.42 22.83 -13.66
CA MET A 22 13.75 24.10 -13.99
C MET A 22 13.77 25.06 -12.80
N ALA A 23 13.53 24.58 -11.58
CA ALA A 23 13.59 25.40 -10.38
C ALA A 23 15.01 25.89 -10.11
N ASP A 24 16.02 25.01 -10.21
CA ASP A 24 17.42 25.37 -9.98
C ASP A 24 17.92 26.42 -10.97
N VAL A 25 17.64 26.23 -12.27
CA VAL A 25 18.03 27.17 -13.33
C VAL A 25 17.41 28.55 -13.12
N LEU A 26 16.14 28.61 -12.70
CA LEU A 26 15.47 29.87 -12.39
C LEU A 26 16.03 30.53 -11.13
N ALA A 27 16.39 29.76 -10.11
CA ALA A 27 16.99 30.27 -8.88
C ALA A 27 18.42 30.80 -9.10
N ALA A 28 19.18 30.15 -9.99
CA ALA A 28 20.55 30.53 -10.33
C ALA A 28 20.63 31.78 -11.23
N ALA A 29 19.56 32.10 -11.97
CA ALA A 29 19.49 33.23 -12.89
C ALA A 29 19.34 34.61 -12.20
N LYS A 30 20.07 34.86 -11.10
CA LYS A 30 20.02 36.10 -10.30
C LYS A 30 20.41 37.35 -11.10
N ASN A 31 21.17 37.20 -12.18
CA ASN A 31 21.57 38.31 -13.06
C ASN A 31 20.46 38.71 -14.05
N LEU A 32 19.47 37.84 -14.28
CA LEU A 32 18.35 38.08 -15.21
C LEU A 32 17.05 38.44 -14.50
N PHE A 33 16.96 38.16 -13.20
CA PHE A 33 15.80 38.49 -12.37
C PHE A 33 16.22 39.41 -11.21
N GLU A 34 15.64 40.61 -11.14
CA GLU A 34 15.88 41.58 -10.06
C GLU A 34 15.53 41.06 -8.65
N GLN A 35 14.76 39.97 -8.57
CA GLN A 35 14.24 39.37 -7.35
C GLN A 35 14.45 37.85 -7.38
N GLU A 36 14.77 37.27 -6.23
CA GLU A 36 14.91 35.82 -6.09
C GLU A 36 13.59 35.11 -6.37
N LEU A 37 13.64 34.05 -7.18
CA LEU A 37 12.50 33.18 -7.44
C LEU A 37 12.47 32.03 -6.44
N VAL A 38 11.32 31.84 -5.78
CA VAL A 38 11.11 30.77 -4.79
C VAL A 38 9.98 29.86 -5.24
N LYS A 39 10.17 28.55 -5.11
CA LYS A 39 9.14 27.55 -5.43
C LYS A 39 7.93 27.70 -4.50
N THR A 40 6.72 27.67 -5.04
CA THR A 40 5.46 27.67 -4.28
C THR A 40 4.62 26.45 -4.61
N THR A 41 3.79 26.00 -3.67
CA THR A 41 2.81 24.93 -3.86
C THR A 41 1.44 25.45 -4.30
N SER A 42 1.24 26.78 -4.30
CA SER A 42 -0.01 27.45 -4.67
C SER A 42 0.14 28.14 -6.02
N ALA A 43 -0.73 27.80 -6.98
CA ALA A 43 -0.73 28.41 -8.31
C ALA A 43 -1.22 29.87 -8.26
N GLU A 44 -2.13 30.17 -7.34
CA GLU A 44 -2.74 31.47 -7.10
C GLU A 44 -1.72 32.51 -6.61
N GLU A 45 -0.67 32.05 -5.93
CA GLU A 45 0.40 32.91 -5.41
C GLU A 45 1.56 33.10 -6.39
N ALA A 46 1.58 32.36 -7.51
CA ALA A 46 2.69 32.35 -8.43
C ALA A 46 2.75 33.60 -9.33
N ASP A 47 3.97 33.97 -9.73
CA ASP A 47 4.29 34.91 -10.81
C ASP A 47 4.68 34.17 -12.09
N ILE A 48 5.05 32.89 -11.97
CA ILE A 48 5.33 31.98 -13.08
C ILE A 48 4.66 30.64 -12.81
N ILE A 49 3.85 30.15 -13.75
CA ILE A 49 3.25 28.82 -13.75
C ILE A 49 3.86 28.00 -14.89
N LEU A 50 4.49 26.87 -14.55
CA LEU A 50 5.08 25.95 -15.51
C LEU A 50 4.37 24.61 -15.46
N PHE A 51 3.94 24.12 -16.62
CA PHE A 51 3.37 22.78 -16.78
C PHE A 51 4.41 21.88 -17.43
N ASN A 52 5.01 20.94 -16.69
CA ASN A 52 5.97 19.98 -17.26
C ASN A 52 5.26 18.70 -17.71
N THR A 53 4.97 18.62 -19.00
CA THR A 53 4.04 17.64 -19.60
C THR A 53 4.72 16.33 -20.02
N CYS A 54 3.96 15.23 -20.01
CA CYS A 54 4.43 13.91 -20.42
C CYS A 54 3.50 13.34 -21.50
N SER A 55 4.05 12.75 -22.57
CA SER A 55 3.28 12.19 -23.70
C SER A 55 2.91 10.71 -23.52
N VAL A 56 3.40 10.06 -22.46
CA VAL A 56 3.30 8.60 -22.27
C VAL A 56 1.95 8.16 -21.70
N ARG A 57 1.17 9.06 -21.08
CA ARG A 57 -0.16 8.75 -20.52
C ARG A 57 -1.29 9.10 -21.48
N GLU A 58 -2.36 8.31 -21.47
CA GLU A 58 -3.58 8.60 -22.23
C GLU A 58 -4.17 9.95 -21.78
N LYS A 59 -4.71 10.74 -22.72
CA LYS A 59 -5.30 12.07 -22.49
C LYS A 59 -4.37 13.13 -21.88
N ALA A 60 -3.04 12.92 -21.94
CA ALA A 60 -2.10 13.90 -21.39
C ALA A 60 -2.20 15.29 -22.05
N GLN A 61 -2.46 15.32 -23.37
CA GLN A 61 -2.70 16.56 -24.11
C GLN A 61 -3.98 17.27 -23.64
N GLU A 62 -5.10 16.56 -23.53
CA GLU A 62 -6.36 17.15 -23.05
C GLU A 62 -6.22 17.69 -21.62
N LYS A 63 -5.48 16.97 -20.76
CA LYS A 63 -5.27 17.36 -19.37
C LYS A 63 -4.48 18.67 -19.26
N VAL A 64 -3.43 18.88 -20.06
CA VAL A 64 -2.70 20.15 -20.04
C VAL A 64 -3.59 21.30 -20.50
N PHE A 65 -4.44 21.11 -21.52
CA PHE A 65 -5.36 22.17 -21.96
C PHE A 65 -6.42 22.51 -20.90
N SER A 66 -6.91 21.51 -20.15
CA SER A 66 -7.80 21.76 -19.01
C SER A 66 -7.12 22.60 -17.92
N ASP A 67 -5.87 22.29 -17.60
CA ASP A 67 -5.09 23.06 -16.60
C ASP A 67 -4.70 24.46 -17.10
N LEU A 68 -4.39 24.60 -18.38
CA LEU A 68 -4.20 25.90 -19.03
C LEU A 68 -5.45 26.78 -18.94
N GLY A 69 -6.65 26.19 -19.05
CA GLY A 69 -7.90 26.91 -18.84
C GLY A 69 -8.03 27.52 -17.43
N ARG A 70 -7.52 26.82 -16.39
CA ARG A 70 -7.47 27.34 -15.02
C ARG A 70 -6.42 28.44 -14.87
N ALA A 71 -5.23 28.25 -15.44
CA ALA A 71 -4.17 29.25 -15.41
C ALA A 71 -4.56 30.54 -16.15
N ARG A 72 -5.38 30.45 -17.20
CA ARG A 72 -5.93 31.61 -17.91
C ARG A 72 -6.68 32.55 -16.97
N ILE A 73 -7.54 32.01 -16.11
CA ILE A 73 -8.32 32.81 -15.14
C ILE A 73 -7.37 33.59 -14.21
N LEU A 74 -6.28 32.94 -13.77
CA LEU A 74 -5.27 33.58 -12.93
C LEU A 74 -4.52 34.69 -13.69
N LYS A 75 -4.24 34.50 -14.98
CA LYS A 75 -3.58 35.50 -15.82
C LYS A 75 -4.49 36.69 -16.15
N GLU A 76 -5.78 36.46 -16.29
CA GLU A 76 -6.76 37.56 -16.42
C GLU A 76 -6.79 38.42 -15.15
N ALA A 77 -6.62 37.83 -13.97
CA ALA A 77 -6.48 38.55 -12.70
C ALA A 77 -5.08 39.16 -12.48
N LYS A 78 -4.04 38.55 -13.04
CA LYS A 78 -2.64 38.98 -12.94
C LYS A 78 -1.99 39.03 -14.33
N PRO A 79 -2.09 40.16 -15.05
CA PRO A 79 -1.62 40.26 -16.44
C PRO A 79 -0.12 39.96 -16.65
N GLU A 80 0.70 40.19 -15.61
CA GLU A 80 2.15 39.93 -15.61
C GLU A 80 2.50 38.44 -15.37
N LEU A 81 1.52 37.58 -15.10
CA LEU A 81 1.72 36.15 -14.87
C LEU A 81 2.24 35.46 -16.13
N ILE A 82 3.37 34.77 -15.98
CA ILE A 82 3.96 33.96 -17.05
C ILE A 82 3.42 32.53 -16.99
N ILE A 83 2.94 32.01 -18.11
CA ILE A 83 2.49 30.63 -18.28
C ILE A 83 3.42 29.92 -19.27
N GLY A 84 4.09 28.86 -18.82
CA GLY A 84 4.95 28.02 -19.64
C GLY A 84 4.46 26.58 -19.74
N VAL A 85 4.64 25.96 -20.91
CA VAL A 85 4.37 24.53 -21.14
C VAL A 85 5.66 23.86 -21.59
N GLY A 86 6.19 22.99 -20.75
CA GLY A 86 7.42 22.24 -20.98
C GLY A 86 7.15 20.75 -21.22
N GLY A 87 8.19 20.00 -21.58
CA GLY A 87 8.17 18.53 -21.57
C GLY A 87 7.77 17.88 -22.89
N CYS A 88 7.43 16.59 -22.88
CA CYS A 88 7.30 15.81 -24.12
C CYS A 88 6.08 16.20 -24.96
N VAL A 89 4.95 16.63 -24.35
CA VAL A 89 3.80 17.12 -25.15
C VAL A 89 4.13 18.47 -25.78
N ALA A 90 4.90 19.31 -25.08
CA ALA A 90 5.40 20.57 -25.64
C ALA A 90 6.24 20.33 -26.89
N SER A 91 7.16 19.36 -26.88
CA SER A 91 7.94 18.98 -28.06
C SER A 91 7.11 18.42 -29.22
N GLN A 92 5.99 17.73 -28.94
CA GLN A 92 5.11 17.18 -29.99
C GLN A 92 4.28 18.26 -30.67
N GLU A 93 3.70 19.15 -29.87
CA GLU A 93 2.70 20.11 -30.33
C GLU A 93 3.33 21.45 -30.74
N GLY A 94 4.41 21.86 -30.06
CA GLY A 94 5.15 23.09 -30.33
C GLY A 94 4.24 24.30 -30.47
N GLN A 95 4.27 24.92 -31.65
CA GLN A 95 3.48 26.13 -31.97
C GLN A 95 1.96 25.90 -31.91
N ALA A 96 1.48 24.65 -32.08
CA ALA A 96 0.06 24.34 -32.00
C ALA A 96 -0.54 24.63 -30.62
N ILE A 97 0.28 24.55 -29.56
CA ILE A 97 -0.13 24.94 -28.20
C ILE A 97 -0.49 26.42 -28.17
N ILE A 98 0.34 27.28 -28.75
CA ILE A 98 0.10 28.74 -28.78
C ILE A 98 -1.12 29.04 -29.65
N ALA A 99 -1.26 28.37 -30.81
CA ALA A 99 -2.42 28.57 -31.68
C ALA A 99 -3.74 28.23 -30.95
N ARG A 100 -3.75 27.19 -30.12
CA ARG A 100 -4.94 26.75 -29.35
C ARG A 100 -5.12 27.51 -28.03
N ALA A 101 -4.04 27.93 -27.39
CA ALA A 101 -4.03 28.68 -26.13
C ALA A 101 -3.11 29.91 -26.24
N PRO A 102 -3.57 31.01 -26.88
CA PRO A 102 -2.74 32.19 -27.17
C PRO A 102 -2.22 32.94 -25.94
N TYR A 103 -2.74 32.63 -24.76
CA TYR A 103 -2.31 33.18 -23.48
C TYR A 103 -1.10 32.44 -22.88
N VAL A 104 -0.59 31.38 -23.52
CA VAL A 104 0.68 30.72 -23.15
C VAL A 104 1.86 31.57 -23.63
N ASP A 105 2.81 31.82 -22.74
CA ASP A 105 3.96 32.68 -23.01
C ASP A 105 5.18 31.90 -23.50
N LEU A 106 5.35 30.66 -23.04
CA LEU A 106 6.55 29.86 -23.27
C LEU A 106 6.17 28.43 -23.63
N VAL A 107 6.79 27.86 -24.66
CA VAL A 107 6.73 26.44 -24.98
C VAL A 107 8.15 25.92 -25.16
N PHE A 108 8.55 24.89 -24.39
CA PHE A 108 9.92 24.41 -24.42
C PHE A 108 10.02 22.88 -24.30
N GLY A 109 11.05 22.31 -24.93
CA GLY A 109 11.32 20.89 -24.90
C GLY A 109 12.06 20.43 -23.64
N PRO A 110 12.15 19.12 -23.38
CA PRO A 110 12.95 18.58 -22.27
C PRO A 110 14.45 18.92 -22.35
N GLN A 111 14.98 19.10 -23.56
CA GLN A 111 16.40 19.41 -23.79
C GLN A 111 16.73 20.91 -23.68
N THR A 112 15.73 21.79 -23.76
CA THR A 112 15.94 23.25 -23.81
C THR A 112 15.57 23.97 -22.51
N LEU A 113 15.27 23.23 -21.43
CA LEU A 113 14.85 23.81 -20.14
C LEU A 113 15.88 24.77 -19.51
N HIS A 114 17.17 24.62 -19.85
CA HIS A 114 18.24 25.50 -19.39
C HIS A 114 18.11 26.93 -19.95
N ARG A 115 17.43 27.10 -21.09
CA ARG A 115 17.14 28.39 -21.73
C ARG A 115 15.92 29.09 -21.14
N LEU A 116 15.21 28.47 -20.19
CA LEU A 116 13.99 29.02 -19.62
C LEU A 116 14.15 30.47 -19.08
N PRO A 117 15.25 30.85 -18.38
CA PRO A 117 15.44 32.23 -17.94
C PRO A 117 15.48 33.24 -19.08
N THR A 118 16.23 32.93 -20.15
CA THR A 118 16.37 33.83 -21.30
C THR A 118 15.06 33.91 -22.10
N MET A 119 14.31 32.80 -22.21
CA MET A 119 12.99 32.80 -22.83
C MET A 119 11.99 33.69 -22.06
N ILE A 120 12.00 33.64 -20.71
CA ILE A 120 11.15 34.52 -19.88
C ILE A 120 11.48 36.00 -20.13
N GLU A 121 12.77 36.34 -20.15
CA GLU A 121 13.22 37.70 -20.42
C GLU A 121 12.82 38.17 -21.82
N GLN A 122 13.05 37.35 -22.84
CA GLN A 122 12.68 37.66 -24.22
C GLN A 122 11.19 37.88 -24.38
N ARG A 123 10.35 37.05 -23.73
CA ARG A 123 8.90 37.28 -23.73
C ARG A 123 8.53 38.60 -23.05
N ARG A 124 9.15 38.94 -21.92
CA ARG A 124 8.88 40.20 -21.22
C ARG A 124 9.26 41.40 -22.08
N ARG A 125 10.39 41.33 -22.78
CA ARG A 125 10.90 42.39 -23.66
C ARG A 125 10.08 42.57 -24.94
N THR A 126 9.70 41.46 -25.58
CA THR A 126 9.07 41.49 -26.91
C THR A 126 7.55 41.47 -26.88
N GLY A 127 6.94 41.01 -25.77
CA GLY A 127 5.50 40.74 -25.69
C GLY A 127 5.05 39.49 -26.44
N HIS A 128 5.94 38.82 -27.18
CA HIS A 128 5.61 37.65 -28.00
C HIS A 128 5.95 36.35 -27.27
N ALA A 129 5.15 35.31 -27.51
CA ALA A 129 5.40 33.99 -26.97
C ALA A 129 6.69 33.38 -27.55
N GLN A 130 7.46 32.67 -26.72
CA GLN A 130 8.72 32.04 -27.11
C GLN A 130 8.52 30.52 -27.24
N VAL A 131 9.05 29.93 -28.31
CA VAL A 131 9.01 28.48 -28.55
C VAL A 131 10.41 27.97 -28.84
N ASP A 132 10.88 27.03 -28.02
CA ASP A 132 12.12 26.31 -28.28
C ASP A 132 11.98 24.83 -27.92
N ILE A 133 11.71 24.02 -28.95
CA ILE A 133 11.55 22.57 -28.85
C ILE A 133 12.67 21.83 -29.59
N SER A 134 13.80 22.51 -29.79
CA SER A 134 14.99 21.92 -30.44
C SER A 134 15.67 20.86 -29.57
N PHE A 135 16.56 20.07 -30.18
CA PHE A 135 17.34 19.02 -29.52
C PHE A 135 18.85 19.34 -29.60
N PRO A 136 19.38 20.29 -28.80
CA PRO A 136 20.82 20.55 -28.75
C PRO A 136 21.55 19.39 -28.03
N GLU A 137 22.56 18.81 -28.66
CA GLU A 137 23.15 17.53 -28.23
C GLU A 137 23.81 17.53 -26.84
N ILE A 138 24.46 18.63 -26.40
CA ILE A 138 25.26 18.64 -25.15
C ILE A 138 24.98 19.86 -24.26
N GLU A 139 24.50 20.97 -24.83
CA GLU A 139 24.39 22.28 -24.16
C GLU A 139 23.60 22.26 -22.84
N LYS A 140 22.64 21.34 -22.66
CA LYS A 140 21.84 21.32 -21.44
C LYS A 140 22.69 21.15 -20.18
N PHE A 141 23.55 20.13 -20.11
CA PHE A 141 24.23 19.76 -18.85
C PHE A 141 25.35 20.72 -18.47
N ASP A 142 26.03 21.32 -19.46
CA ASP A 142 27.08 22.32 -19.25
C ASP A 142 26.55 23.60 -18.60
N HIS A 143 25.25 23.86 -18.75
CA HIS A 143 24.58 25.08 -18.31
C HIS A 143 23.67 24.87 -17.10
N LEU A 144 23.55 23.66 -16.55
CA LEU A 144 22.79 23.41 -15.33
C LEU A 144 23.60 23.83 -14.09
N PRO A 145 22.97 24.51 -13.12
CA PRO A 145 23.61 24.77 -11.84
C PRO A 145 23.86 23.46 -11.06
N PRO A 146 24.78 23.49 -10.08
CA PRO A 146 25.04 22.34 -9.20
C PRO A 146 23.75 21.86 -8.54
N ALA A 147 23.52 20.54 -8.53
CA ALA A 147 22.33 19.95 -7.94
C ALA A 147 22.26 20.24 -6.43
N GLN A 148 21.10 20.69 -5.95
CA GLN A 148 20.80 20.80 -4.52
C GLN A 148 19.69 19.82 -4.16
N VAL A 149 19.97 18.90 -3.24
CA VAL A 149 18.98 17.88 -2.83
C VAL A 149 18.77 17.93 -1.33
N ASN A 150 17.50 18.06 -0.93
CA ASN A 150 17.07 17.94 0.46
C ASN A 150 16.58 16.51 0.71
N GLY A 151 17.50 15.58 0.95
CA GLY A 151 17.15 14.19 1.25
C GLY A 151 18.32 13.22 1.08
N PRO A 152 18.13 11.95 1.50
CA PRO A 152 19.19 10.95 1.45
C PRO A 152 19.32 10.24 0.09
N SER A 153 18.43 10.54 -0.86
CA SER A 153 18.44 9.97 -2.19
C SER A 153 18.34 11.05 -3.26
N ALA A 154 18.98 10.82 -4.41
CA ALA A 154 18.98 11.75 -5.54
C ALA A 154 18.82 11.03 -6.87
N PHE A 155 18.19 11.73 -7.83
CA PHE A 155 18.14 11.32 -9.23
C PHE A 155 19.28 11.97 -10.01
N VAL A 156 20.01 11.17 -10.78
CA VAL A 156 21.12 11.65 -11.63
C VAL A 156 20.88 11.17 -13.05
N SER A 157 20.56 12.10 -13.96
CA SER A 157 20.43 11.79 -15.38
C SER A 157 21.82 11.53 -15.98
N ILE A 158 22.11 10.32 -16.46
CA ILE A 158 23.40 9.97 -17.05
C ILE A 158 23.39 10.06 -18.59
N MET A 159 22.21 10.11 -19.17
CA MET A 159 22.01 10.14 -20.63
C MET A 159 20.60 10.65 -20.96
N GLU A 160 20.43 11.13 -22.18
CA GLU A 160 19.13 11.56 -22.72
C GLU A 160 18.86 10.93 -24.09
N GLY A 161 17.60 10.99 -24.52
CA GLY A 161 17.16 10.48 -25.82
C GLY A 161 17.15 8.96 -25.91
N CYS A 162 16.68 8.42 -27.04
CA CYS A 162 16.61 6.96 -27.22
C CYS A 162 16.63 6.57 -28.71
N SER A 163 17.53 5.64 -29.06
CA SER A 163 17.72 5.19 -30.45
C SER A 163 17.13 3.80 -30.73
N LYS A 164 16.26 3.25 -29.86
CA LYS A 164 15.67 1.90 -30.04
C LYS A 164 14.41 1.88 -30.92
N TYR A 165 13.86 3.03 -31.31
CA TYR A 165 12.73 3.22 -32.24
C TYR A 165 11.63 2.12 -32.15
N CYS A 166 11.22 1.78 -30.93
CA CYS A 166 10.16 0.79 -30.68
C CYS A 166 8.85 1.27 -31.34
N SER A 167 8.07 0.37 -31.93
CA SER A 167 6.95 0.77 -32.81
C SER A 167 5.86 1.56 -32.09
N TYR A 168 5.73 1.44 -30.78
CA TYR A 168 4.75 2.15 -29.94
C TYR A 168 5.31 3.38 -29.22
N CYS A 169 6.64 3.58 -29.22
CA CYS A 169 7.29 4.55 -28.36
C CYS A 169 7.50 5.88 -29.08
N VAL A 170 7.10 6.99 -28.43
CA VAL A 170 7.24 8.34 -29.00
C VAL A 170 8.48 9.09 -28.52
N VAL A 171 9.25 8.48 -27.61
CA VAL A 171 10.43 9.09 -26.98
C VAL A 171 11.47 9.57 -27.99
N PRO A 172 11.86 8.79 -29.04
CA PRO A 172 12.88 9.25 -30.00
C PRO A 172 12.49 10.59 -30.67
N TYR A 173 11.20 10.79 -30.94
CA TYR A 173 10.70 12.00 -31.60
C TYR A 173 10.50 13.19 -30.64
N THR A 174 10.59 12.97 -29.33
CA THR A 174 10.27 13.98 -28.31
C THR A 174 11.41 14.29 -27.35
N ARG A 175 12.46 13.47 -27.38
CA ARG A 175 13.68 13.62 -26.58
C ARG A 175 14.96 13.41 -27.40
N GLY A 176 14.87 13.29 -28.71
CA GLY A 176 16.03 13.14 -29.61
C GLY A 176 16.70 11.77 -29.56
N ASP A 177 17.82 11.68 -30.27
CA ASP A 177 18.68 10.51 -30.30
C ASP A 177 19.44 10.32 -28.98
N GLU A 178 19.90 9.09 -28.75
CA GLU A 178 20.58 8.67 -27.53
C GLU A 178 21.95 9.36 -27.38
N VAL A 179 22.12 10.15 -26.31
CA VAL A 179 23.38 10.84 -25.98
C VAL A 179 23.75 10.56 -24.53
N SER A 180 24.97 10.07 -24.30
CA SER A 180 25.51 9.81 -22.96
C SER A 180 26.32 10.99 -22.45
N ARG A 181 26.17 11.33 -21.17
CA ARG A 181 27.04 12.32 -20.52
C ARG A 181 28.46 11.77 -20.36
N PRO A 182 29.49 12.61 -20.45
CA PRO A 182 30.86 12.21 -20.12
C PRO A 182 30.96 11.62 -18.71
N LEU A 183 31.79 10.58 -18.54
CA LEU A 183 31.95 9.90 -17.25
C LEU A 183 32.38 10.87 -16.13
N PRO A 184 33.38 11.76 -16.33
CA PRO A 184 33.84 12.65 -15.26
C PRO A 184 32.73 13.57 -14.74
N ASP A 185 31.85 14.06 -15.61
CA ASP A 185 30.79 15.00 -15.23
C ASP A 185 29.74 14.32 -14.35
N VAL A 186 29.37 13.08 -14.68
CA VAL A 186 28.46 12.26 -13.88
C VAL A 186 29.07 11.96 -12.51
N LEU A 187 30.34 11.57 -12.46
CA LEU A 187 31.03 11.29 -11.19
C LEU A 187 31.17 12.54 -10.33
N THR A 188 31.42 13.70 -10.95
CA THR A 188 31.55 14.99 -10.24
C THR A 188 30.22 15.43 -9.63
N GLU A 189 29.10 15.28 -10.36
CA GLU A 189 27.77 15.57 -9.81
C GLU A 189 27.44 14.62 -8.63
N ILE A 190 27.73 13.33 -8.77
CA ILE A 190 27.47 12.35 -7.69
C ILE A 190 28.35 12.61 -6.48
N ALA A 191 29.62 12.96 -6.65
CA ALA A 191 30.50 13.32 -5.54
C ALA A 191 29.98 14.56 -4.79
N GLY A 192 29.57 15.61 -5.51
CA GLY A 192 28.96 16.79 -4.90
C GLY A 192 27.64 16.50 -4.17
N LEU A 193 26.85 15.54 -4.65
CA LEU A 193 25.64 15.08 -3.95
C LEU A 193 25.99 14.26 -2.69
N ALA A 194 27.03 13.43 -2.75
CA ALA A 194 27.50 12.66 -1.60
C ALA A 194 28.00 13.59 -0.46
N GLU A 195 28.68 14.68 -0.79
CA GLU A 195 29.09 15.73 0.15
C GLU A 195 27.89 16.42 0.82
N GLN A 196 26.76 16.53 0.11
CA GLN A 196 25.49 17.05 0.64
C GLN A 196 24.72 16.04 1.51
N GLY A 197 25.25 14.82 1.69
CA GLY A 197 24.64 13.78 2.52
C GLY A 197 23.76 12.78 1.78
N VAL A 198 23.74 12.79 0.44
CA VAL A 198 23.07 11.76 -0.35
C VAL A 198 23.78 10.42 -0.16
N ARG A 199 23.00 9.35 0.10
CA ARG A 199 23.46 7.97 0.26
C ARG A 199 23.03 7.04 -0.86
N GLU A 200 21.87 7.28 -1.47
CA GLU A 200 21.39 6.52 -2.62
C GLU A 200 21.31 7.39 -3.87
N VAL A 201 21.93 6.94 -4.95
CA VAL A 201 21.77 7.57 -6.27
C VAL A 201 20.97 6.65 -7.19
N THR A 202 19.97 7.23 -7.84
CA THR A 202 19.22 6.55 -8.90
C THR A 202 19.63 7.14 -10.24
N LEU A 203 20.37 6.36 -11.02
CA LEU A 203 20.82 6.71 -12.36
C LEU A 203 19.63 6.66 -13.33
N LEU A 204 19.38 7.76 -14.02
CA LEU A 204 18.26 7.98 -14.92
C LEU A 204 18.71 8.12 -16.37
N GLY A 205 17.85 7.66 -17.27
CA GLY A 205 17.96 7.77 -18.71
C GLY A 205 16.77 7.07 -19.35
N GLN A 206 16.63 7.17 -20.67
CA GLN A 206 15.62 6.41 -21.41
C GLN A 206 16.05 4.95 -21.67
N ASN A 207 17.36 4.68 -21.61
CA ASN A 207 17.94 3.36 -21.83
C ASN A 207 19.32 3.26 -21.14
N VAL A 208 19.32 3.29 -19.81
CA VAL A 208 20.54 3.48 -18.98
C VAL A 208 21.65 2.48 -19.28
N ASN A 209 21.31 1.24 -19.62
CA ASN A 209 22.29 0.21 -19.90
C ASN A 209 22.89 0.27 -21.32
N ALA A 210 22.54 1.27 -22.12
CA ALA A 210 23.27 1.66 -23.33
C ALA A 210 24.25 2.82 -23.11
N TYR A 211 24.48 3.24 -21.86
CA TYR A 211 25.43 4.30 -21.54
C TYR A 211 26.82 4.03 -22.13
N ARG A 212 27.35 5.04 -22.83
CA ARG A 212 28.71 5.08 -23.40
C ARG A 212 29.29 6.47 -23.17
N GLY A 213 29.74 6.73 -21.95
CA GLY A 213 30.31 8.02 -21.57
C GLY A 213 31.76 8.17 -22.01
N LEU A 214 32.11 9.30 -22.62
CA LEU A 214 33.50 9.61 -22.95
C LEU A 214 34.37 9.66 -21.69
N TRP A 215 35.58 9.10 -21.79
CA TRP A 215 36.57 9.06 -20.71
C TRP A 215 37.99 8.88 -21.27
N GLN A 216 38.98 9.44 -20.57
CA GLN A 216 40.39 9.18 -20.86
C GLN A 216 40.89 8.05 -19.95
N SER A 217 41.30 6.92 -20.54
CA SER A 217 41.94 5.84 -19.79
C SER A 217 43.19 6.35 -19.03
N PRO A 218 43.48 5.85 -17.81
CA PRO A 218 44.62 6.30 -17.01
C PRO A 218 45.97 5.94 -17.66
N SER A 219 45.94 5.10 -18.71
CA SER A 219 47.09 4.72 -19.52
C SER A 219 47.55 5.77 -20.54
N GLY A 220 46.86 6.92 -20.66
CA GLY A 220 47.46 8.16 -21.15
C GLY A 220 47.87 8.28 -22.63
N GLU A 221 47.29 7.51 -23.57
CA GLU A 221 47.68 7.60 -25.00
C GLU A 221 46.64 8.24 -25.95
N ALA A 222 45.43 8.57 -25.49
CA ALA A 222 44.44 9.23 -26.35
C ALA A 222 44.34 10.73 -26.03
N THR A 223 44.79 11.58 -26.95
CA THR A 223 44.51 13.02 -26.92
C THR A 223 43.07 13.28 -27.37
N LEU A 224 42.45 14.36 -26.89
CA LEU A 224 41.10 14.81 -27.29
C LEU A 224 40.96 15.00 -28.82
N ASP A 225 42.07 15.19 -29.52
CA ASP A 225 42.12 15.35 -30.98
C ASP A 225 42.24 14.02 -31.76
N SER A 226 42.37 12.88 -31.07
CA SER A 226 42.48 11.55 -31.69
C SER A 226 41.35 10.59 -31.31
N ALA A 227 40.23 11.09 -30.81
CA ALA A 227 38.97 10.35 -30.73
C ALA A 227 38.43 10.08 -32.14
N ALA A 228 39.13 9.21 -32.88
CA ALA A 228 38.53 8.52 -34.00
C ALA A 228 37.26 7.84 -33.45
N GLU A 229 36.13 8.08 -34.11
CA GLU A 229 34.77 7.67 -33.74
C GLU A 229 34.58 6.14 -33.50
N ASN A 230 35.66 5.36 -33.51
CA ASN A 230 35.69 3.90 -33.42
C ASN A 230 36.67 3.33 -32.39
N ASP A 231 37.28 4.11 -31.48
CA ASP A 231 38.04 3.51 -30.36
C ASP A 231 37.10 3.18 -29.19
N PRO A 232 36.79 1.88 -28.93
CA PRO A 232 35.90 1.50 -27.84
C PRO A 232 36.52 1.79 -26.45
N SER A 233 37.84 1.96 -26.36
CA SER A 233 38.54 2.23 -25.09
C SER A 233 38.38 3.68 -24.61
N ALA A 234 37.93 4.58 -25.48
CA ALA A 234 37.60 5.96 -25.16
C ALA A 234 36.24 6.13 -24.43
N TYR A 235 35.48 5.04 -24.29
CA TYR A 235 34.15 5.05 -23.69
C TYR A 235 34.06 4.10 -22.50
N ALA A 236 33.53 4.60 -21.40
CA ALA A 236 33.11 3.79 -20.27
C ALA A 236 31.69 3.25 -20.52
N ASP A 237 31.52 1.94 -20.34
CA ASP A 237 30.19 1.32 -20.40
C ASP A 237 29.42 1.53 -19.08
N PHE A 238 28.14 1.15 -19.07
CA PHE A 238 27.29 1.31 -17.90
C PHE A 238 27.79 0.53 -16.65
N ALA A 239 28.40 -0.64 -16.85
CA ALA A 239 28.95 -1.42 -15.74
C ALA A 239 30.14 -0.70 -15.11
N THR A 240 31.04 -0.15 -15.92
CA THR A 240 32.15 0.69 -15.46
C THR A 240 31.64 1.93 -14.72
N LEU A 241 30.61 2.61 -15.21
CA LEU A 241 30.01 3.73 -14.48
C LEU A 241 29.52 3.31 -13.08
N ILE A 242 28.81 2.17 -12.97
CA ILE A 242 28.36 1.64 -11.67
C ILE A 242 29.55 1.35 -10.74
N GLU A 243 30.61 0.72 -11.26
CA GLU A 243 31.82 0.40 -10.51
C GLU A 243 32.47 1.68 -9.94
N TYR A 244 32.64 2.73 -10.75
CA TYR A 244 33.21 4.00 -10.28
C TYR A 244 32.30 4.73 -9.28
N VAL A 245 30.99 4.76 -9.51
CA VAL A 245 30.03 5.36 -8.58
C VAL A 245 30.06 4.64 -7.23
N ALA A 246 30.28 3.31 -7.23
CA ALA A 246 30.37 2.53 -6.00
C ALA A 246 31.59 2.90 -5.15
N GLU A 247 32.67 3.39 -5.75
CA GLU A 247 33.88 3.81 -5.02
C GLU A 247 33.76 5.21 -4.40
N ILE A 248 32.73 6.00 -4.75
CA ILE A 248 32.55 7.34 -4.20
C ILE A 248 32.23 7.26 -2.69
N PRO A 249 33.04 7.88 -1.82
CA PRO A 249 32.78 7.90 -0.39
C PRO A 249 31.44 8.56 -0.08
N GLY A 250 30.65 7.95 0.81
CA GLY A 250 29.33 8.45 1.20
C GLY A 250 28.18 7.89 0.35
N ILE A 251 28.42 7.36 -0.84
CA ILE A 251 27.41 6.59 -1.58
C ILE A 251 27.35 5.18 -1.02
N GLU A 252 26.16 4.74 -0.64
CA GLU A 252 25.88 3.43 -0.05
C GLU A 252 25.02 2.56 -0.97
N ARG A 253 24.17 3.17 -1.81
CA ARG A 253 23.29 2.46 -2.74
C ARG A 253 23.28 3.07 -4.12
N ILE A 254 23.29 2.21 -5.13
CA ILE A 254 23.14 2.55 -6.54
C ILE A 254 21.91 1.85 -7.06
N ARG A 255 21.02 2.62 -7.67
CA ARG A 255 19.85 2.15 -8.39
C ARG A 255 19.90 2.69 -9.80
N PHE A 256 19.22 2.01 -10.71
CA PHE A 256 18.88 2.58 -11.99
C PHE A 256 17.48 2.14 -12.41
N THR A 257 16.89 2.88 -13.34
CA THR A 257 15.62 2.52 -13.96
C THR A 257 15.68 2.75 -15.46
N THR A 258 14.72 2.18 -16.19
CA THR A 258 14.64 2.24 -17.64
C THR A 258 15.81 1.52 -18.34
N SER A 259 15.86 0.19 -18.22
CA SER A 259 16.81 -0.67 -18.93
C SER A 259 16.17 -1.40 -20.11
N HIS A 260 16.96 -1.73 -21.13
CA HIS A 260 16.49 -2.48 -22.29
C HIS A 260 17.12 -3.89 -22.31
N PRO A 261 16.34 -4.99 -22.41
CA PRO A 261 16.89 -6.36 -22.38
C PRO A 261 17.98 -6.64 -23.42
N LYS A 262 17.86 -6.05 -24.62
CA LYS A 262 18.87 -6.16 -25.68
C LYS A 262 20.27 -5.65 -25.27
N GLU A 263 20.34 -4.67 -24.36
CA GLU A 263 21.58 -4.05 -23.90
C GLU A 263 22.05 -4.64 -22.56
N PHE A 264 21.48 -5.77 -22.13
CA PHE A 264 21.80 -6.39 -20.86
C PHE A 264 22.89 -7.47 -21.03
N GLY A 265 24.12 -7.01 -21.24
CA GLY A 265 25.29 -7.86 -21.50
C GLY A 265 25.90 -8.53 -20.25
N GLN A 266 26.92 -9.37 -20.48
CA GLN A 266 27.67 -10.06 -19.42
C GLN A 266 28.28 -9.09 -18.41
N ARG A 267 28.89 -7.98 -18.85
CA ARG A 267 29.53 -7.00 -17.95
C ARG A 267 28.56 -6.43 -16.91
N LEU A 268 27.32 -6.16 -17.29
CA LEU A 268 26.30 -5.68 -16.34
C LEU A 268 25.85 -6.78 -15.37
N ILE A 269 25.78 -8.03 -15.82
CA ILE A 269 25.52 -9.19 -14.96
C ILE A 269 26.66 -9.37 -13.94
N ASP A 270 27.92 -9.19 -14.37
CA ASP A 270 29.10 -9.26 -13.50
C ASP A 270 29.14 -8.10 -12.50
N ALA A 271 28.68 -6.90 -12.88
CA ALA A 271 28.53 -5.78 -11.95
C ALA A 271 27.56 -6.12 -10.80
N TYR A 272 26.45 -6.82 -11.09
CA TYR A 272 25.60 -7.36 -10.02
C TYR A 272 26.36 -8.36 -9.13
N ALA A 273 27.28 -9.18 -9.65
CA ALA A 273 28.09 -10.07 -8.81
C ALA A 273 29.08 -9.31 -7.93
N ASN A 274 29.74 -8.30 -8.49
CA ASN A 274 30.96 -7.73 -7.92
C ASN A 274 30.74 -6.42 -7.16
N THR A 275 29.57 -5.77 -7.31
CA THR A 275 29.29 -4.47 -6.70
C THR A 275 28.17 -4.56 -5.65
N PRO A 276 28.48 -4.75 -4.36
CA PRO A 276 27.46 -4.86 -3.30
C PRO A 276 26.56 -3.63 -3.16
N LYS A 277 27.06 -2.43 -3.48
CA LYS A 277 26.28 -1.18 -3.44
C LYS A 277 25.21 -1.10 -4.53
N LEU A 278 25.32 -1.90 -5.59
CA LEU A 278 24.23 -2.04 -6.57
C LEU A 278 23.12 -2.86 -5.93
N VAL A 279 21.92 -2.29 -5.76
CA VAL A 279 20.83 -2.90 -4.97
C VAL A 279 20.25 -4.17 -5.60
N ASP A 280 19.68 -5.07 -4.77
CA ASP A 280 18.95 -6.28 -5.20
C ASP A 280 17.56 -5.98 -5.81
N HIS A 281 17.53 -5.04 -6.76
CA HIS A 281 16.34 -4.65 -7.48
C HIS A 281 16.67 -4.28 -8.92
N LEU A 282 15.95 -4.89 -9.86
CA LEU A 282 16.09 -4.61 -11.28
C LEU A 282 14.73 -4.32 -11.91
N HIS A 283 14.61 -3.14 -12.51
CA HIS A 283 13.52 -2.81 -13.40
C HIS A 283 13.92 -3.13 -14.85
N LEU A 284 13.38 -4.21 -15.41
CA LEU A 284 13.71 -4.71 -16.76
C LEU A 284 12.43 -4.91 -17.60
N PRO A 285 11.96 -3.85 -18.29
CA PRO A 285 10.80 -3.87 -19.18
C PRO A 285 10.86 -4.92 -20.30
N VAL A 286 10.05 -5.97 -20.20
CA VAL A 286 9.88 -6.98 -21.25
C VAL A 286 8.84 -6.55 -22.29
N GLN A 287 7.85 -5.75 -21.88
CA GLN A 287 6.73 -5.23 -22.67
C GLN A 287 5.65 -6.26 -23.02
N HIS A 288 6.04 -7.47 -23.44
CA HIS A 288 5.10 -8.57 -23.70
C HIS A 288 5.77 -9.95 -23.55
N GLY A 289 5.00 -11.02 -23.32
CA GLY A 289 5.51 -12.40 -23.26
C GLY A 289 5.31 -13.23 -24.52
N SER A 290 5.11 -12.61 -25.69
CA SER A 290 4.97 -13.34 -26.97
C SER A 290 5.98 -12.80 -27.97
N ASP A 291 6.84 -13.67 -28.51
CA ASP A 291 7.86 -13.28 -29.49
C ASP A 291 7.28 -12.59 -30.72
N ARG A 292 6.07 -13.00 -31.15
CA ARG A 292 5.36 -12.37 -32.28
C ARG A 292 5.02 -10.91 -31.98
N ILE A 293 4.52 -10.64 -30.77
CA ILE A 293 4.18 -9.27 -30.33
C ILE A 293 5.46 -8.47 -30.07
N LEU A 294 6.48 -9.06 -29.45
CA LEU A 294 7.78 -8.41 -29.25
C LEU A 294 8.44 -8.00 -30.58
N ALA A 295 8.33 -8.85 -31.61
CA ALA A 295 8.78 -8.52 -32.96
C ALA A 295 7.98 -7.36 -33.56
N ALA A 296 6.65 -7.36 -33.44
CA ALA A 296 5.79 -6.26 -33.90
C ALA A 296 6.05 -4.94 -33.14
N MET A 297 6.43 -5.04 -31.87
CA MET A 297 6.90 -3.94 -31.02
C MET A 297 8.31 -3.44 -31.38
N LYS A 298 9.03 -4.14 -32.27
CA LYS A 298 10.45 -3.92 -32.63
C LYS A 298 11.41 -4.00 -31.44
N ARG A 299 11.19 -4.95 -30.52
CA ARG A 299 12.05 -5.11 -29.33
C ARG A 299 13.41 -5.71 -29.64
N GLY A 300 13.53 -6.53 -30.70
CA GLY A 300 14.81 -7.09 -31.13
C GLY A 300 15.43 -8.10 -30.16
N TYR A 301 14.59 -8.75 -29.35
CA TYR A 301 14.91 -9.89 -28.50
C TYR A 301 13.69 -10.80 -28.35
N THR A 302 13.92 -12.03 -27.90
CA THR A 302 12.91 -13.05 -27.61
C THR A 302 12.67 -13.20 -26.12
N VAL A 303 11.56 -13.84 -25.76
CA VAL A 303 11.23 -14.23 -24.39
C VAL A 303 12.30 -15.17 -23.80
N LEU A 304 12.90 -16.04 -24.64
CA LEU A 304 13.95 -16.95 -24.19
C LEU A 304 15.22 -16.19 -23.78
N GLU A 305 15.66 -15.21 -24.57
CA GLU A 305 16.80 -14.35 -24.25
C GLU A 305 16.55 -13.55 -22.97
N TYR A 306 15.34 -13.00 -22.82
CA TYR A 306 14.93 -12.33 -21.59
C TYR A 306 15.01 -13.25 -20.36
N LYS A 307 14.44 -14.47 -20.46
CA LYS A 307 14.49 -15.48 -19.40
C LYS A 307 15.94 -15.87 -19.06
N SER A 308 16.82 -15.95 -20.06
CA SER A 308 18.24 -16.24 -19.87
C SER A 308 18.92 -15.19 -18.98
N ILE A 309 18.68 -13.90 -19.24
CA ILE A 309 19.19 -12.79 -18.40
C ILE A 309 18.72 -12.97 -16.95
N VAL A 310 17.42 -13.18 -16.74
CA VAL A 310 16.85 -13.35 -15.40
C VAL A 310 17.44 -14.55 -14.67
N ARG A 311 17.58 -15.70 -15.34
CA ARG A 311 18.15 -16.92 -14.74
C ARG A 311 19.60 -16.71 -14.31
N ARG A 312 20.40 -16.02 -15.14
CA ARG A 312 21.80 -15.72 -14.83
C ARG A 312 21.94 -14.74 -13.67
N LEU A 313 21.08 -13.72 -13.60
CA LEU A 313 21.03 -12.81 -12.46
C LEU A 313 20.64 -13.55 -11.16
N ARG A 314 19.60 -14.40 -11.21
CA ARG A 314 19.15 -15.18 -10.04
C ARG A 314 20.19 -16.21 -9.56
N ALA A 315 21.05 -16.70 -10.45
CA ALA A 315 22.15 -17.56 -10.06
C ALA A 315 23.20 -16.82 -9.19
N ILE A 316 23.34 -15.51 -9.38
CA ILE A 316 24.28 -14.65 -8.64
C ILE A 316 23.60 -14.04 -7.40
N ARG A 317 22.37 -13.54 -7.57
CA ARG A 317 21.54 -12.90 -6.55
C ARG A 317 20.17 -13.58 -6.50
N PRO A 318 20.03 -14.67 -5.71
CA PRO A 318 18.77 -15.43 -5.63
C PRO A 318 17.57 -14.60 -5.18
N ASN A 319 17.82 -13.55 -4.40
CA ASN A 319 16.80 -12.69 -3.81
C ASN A 319 16.49 -11.43 -4.66
N ILE A 320 17.06 -11.30 -5.87
CA ILE A 320 16.86 -10.11 -6.70
C ILE A 320 15.36 -9.89 -7.00
N SER A 321 14.85 -8.73 -6.61
CA SER A 321 13.48 -8.32 -6.93
C SER A 321 13.41 -7.78 -8.35
N LEU A 322 12.43 -8.24 -9.12
CA LEU A 322 12.23 -7.85 -10.51
C LEU A 322 10.95 -7.05 -10.68
N SER A 323 11.07 -5.93 -11.36
CA SER A 323 9.95 -5.16 -11.86
C SER A 323 10.02 -5.00 -13.38
N THR A 324 8.86 -4.78 -14.01
CA THR A 324 8.79 -4.72 -15.48
C THR A 324 7.61 -3.88 -15.95
N ASP A 325 7.56 -3.63 -17.26
CA ASP A 325 6.43 -2.97 -17.91
C ASP A 325 5.74 -3.95 -18.87
N PHE A 326 4.42 -3.87 -18.93
CA PHE A 326 3.59 -4.63 -19.85
C PHE A 326 2.64 -3.73 -20.62
N ILE A 327 2.49 -4.01 -21.92
CA ILE A 327 1.50 -3.40 -22.79
C ILE A 327 0.58 -4.51 -23.28
N VAL A 328 -0.68 -4.49 -22.84
CA VAL A 328 -1.72 -5.42 -23.29
C VAL A 328 -2.63 -4.77 -24.33
N GLY A 329 -3.27 -5.58 -25.17
CA GLY A 329 -4.12 -5.08 -26.25
C GLY A 329 -3.34 -4.36 -27.34
N PHE A 330 -2.08 -4.73 -27.58
CA PHE A 330 -1.31 -4.24 -28.72
C PHE A 330 -2.00 -4.65 -30.04
N PRO A 331 -1.94 -3.85 -31.13
CA PRO A 331 -2.64 -4.17 -32.37
C PRO A 331 -2.28 -5.56 -32.89
N GLY A 332 -3.31 -6.40 -33.05
CA GLY A 332 -3.18 -7.79 -33.47
C GLY A 332 -2.87 -8.80 -32.36
N GLU A 333 -2.90 -8.44 -31.08
CA GLU A 333 -2.72 -9.35 -29.94
C GLU A 333 -3.87 -10.37 -29.82
N THR A 334 -3.53 -11.66 -29.93
CA THR A 334 -4.51 -12.75 -29.80
C THR A 334 -4.54 -13.31 -28.37
N GLU A 335 -5.55 -14.12 -28.04
CA GLU A 335 -5.62 -14.77 -26.72
C GLU A 335 -4.42 -15.68 -26.47
N ALA A 336 -3.95 -16.40 -27.49
CA ALA A 336 -2.76 -17.24 -27.38
C ALA A 336 -1.47 -16.44 -27.11
N ASP A 337 -1.40 -15.18 -27.53
CA ASP A 337 -0.27 -14.30 -27.18
C ASP A 337 -0.38 -13.84 -25.73
N PHE A 338 -1.60 -13.50 -25.30
CA PHE A 338 -1.87 -13.11 -23.92
C PHE A 338 -1.60 -14.26 -22.94
N ASP A 339 -1.96 -15.50 -23.28
CA ASP A 339 -1.66 -16.67 -22.46
C ASP A 339 -0.14 -16.89 -22.31
N LYS A 340 0.66 -16.63 -23.36
CA LYS A 340 2.13 -16.66 -23.26
C LYS A 340 2.66 -15.56 -22.34
N LEU A 341 2.04 -14.38 -22.34
CA LEU A 341 2.34 -13.31 -21.41
C LEU A 341 2.05 -13.73 -19.97
N MET A 342 0.90 -14.33 -19.70
CA MET A 342 0.57 -14.84 -18.36
C MET A 342 1.54 -15.95 -17.92
N ALA A 343 1.90 -16.87 -18.81
CA ALA A 343 2.90 -17.90 -18.52
C ALA A 343 4.28 -17.32 -18.16
N LEU A 344 4.70 -16.22 -18.80
CA LEU A 344 5.92 -15.51 -18.43
C LEU A 344 5.82 -14.88 -17.04
N VAL A 345 4.67 -14.27 -16.72
CA VAL A 345 4.43 -13.66 -15.40
C VAL A 345 4.49 -14.69 -14.29
N ASP A 346 3.88 -15.85 -14.49
CA ASP A 346 3.87 -16.96 -13.53
C ASP A 346 5.27 -17.57 -13.36
N GLU A 347 6.04 -17.75 -14.44
CA GLU A 347 7.40 -18.30 -14.37
C GLU A 347 8.38 -17.34 -13.69
N ILE A 348 8.31 -16.05 -13.98
CA ILE A 348 9.27 -15.08 -13.45
C ILE A 348 8.89 -14.65 -12.03
N GLY A 349 7.61 -14.41 -11.73
CA GLY A 349 7.20 -13.94 -10.40
C GLY A 349 7.66 -12.51 -10.11
N TYR A 350 7.17 -11.54 -10.91
CA TYR A 350 7.49 -10.11 -10.74
C TYR A 350 6.94 -9.54 -9.43
N ASP A 351 7.72 -8.67 -8.78
CA ASP A 351 7.34 -7.98 -7.53
C ASP A 351 6.39 -6.81 -7.80
N THR A 352 6.69 -6.03 -8.84
CA THR A 352 5.84 -4.92 -9.27
C THR A 352 5.84 -4.84 -10.79
N SER A 353 4.78 -4.27 -11.37
CA SER A 353 4.78 -3.94 -12.79
C SER A 353 4.01 -2.67 -13.09
N PHE A 354 4.42 -1.99 -14.16
CA PHE A 354 3.57 -0.99 -14.80
C PHE A 354 2.87 -1.64 -16.00
N SER A 355 1.58 -1.91 -15.84
CA SER A 355 0.76 -2.57 -16.87
C SER A 355 -0.23 -1.58 -17.48
N PHE A 356 -0.25 -1.46 -18.80
CA PHE A 356 -1.08 -0.51 -19.53
C PHE A 356 -1.81 -1.18 -20.70
N ILE A 357 -3.01 -0.69 -21.01
CA ILE A 357 -3.62 -0.95 -22.33
C ILE A 357 -2.86 -0.12 -23.36
N TYR A 358 -2.57 -0.71 -24.52
CA TYR A 358 -1.96 -0.01 -25.64
C TYR A 358 -2.76 1.26 -25.98
N SER A 359 -2.05 2.39 -26.04
CA SER A 359 -2.58 3.68 -26.45
C SER A 359 -1.84 4.11 -27.72
N PRO A 360 -2.53 4.31 -28.85
CA PRO A 360 -1.89 4.81 -30.06
C PRO A 360 -1.34 6.22 -29.80
N ARG A 361 -0.13 6.47 -30.32
CA ARG A 361 0.54 7.76 -30.22
C ARG A 361 0.76 8.34 -31.62
N PRO A 362 0.36 9.60 -31.86
CA PRO A 362 0.63 10.24 -33.14
C PRO A 362 2.11 10.13 -33.54
N GLY A 363 2.36 9.81 -34.81
CA GLY A 363 3.72 9.65 -35.35
C GLY A 363 4.40 8.30 -35.07
N THR A 364 3.82 7.42 -34.24
CA THR A 364 4.42 6.09 -33.97
C THR A 364 3.99 5.05 -35.01
N PRO A 365 4.89 4.15 -35.46
CA PRO A 365 4.53 3.11 -36.43
C PRO A 365 3.33 2.24 -36.03
N ALA A 366 3.18 1.93 -34.74
CA ALA A 366 2.09 1.10 -34.23
C ALA A 366 0.73 1.81 -34.31
N ALA A 367 0.69 3.14 -34.30
CA ALA A 367 -0.57 3.88 -34.41
C ALA A 367 -1.26 3.72 -35.78
N ASN A 368 -0.52 3.28 -36.80
CA ASN A 368 -1.05 2.98 -38.14
C ASN A 368 -1.49 1.52 -38.29
N LEU A 369 -1.31 0.68 -37.26
CA LEU A 369 -1.76 -0.70 -37.29
C LEU A 369 -3.26 -0.75 -37.04
N ILE A 370 -3.95 -1.61 -37.80
CA ILE A 370 -5.37 -1.88 -37.60
C ILE A 370 -5.52 -2.72 -36.33
N ASP A 371 -6.47 -2.33 -35.49
CA ASP A 371 -6.79 -3.04 -34.25
C ASP A 371 -8.29 -3.16 -34.07
N ASP A 372 -8.80 -4.35 -34.38
CA ASP A 372 -10.21 -4.69 -34.27
C ASP A 372 -10.57 -5.26 -32.88
N THR A 373 -9.62 -5.27 -31.94
CA THR A 373 -9.83 -5.86 -30.61
C THR A 373 -10.73 -4.95 -29.77
N PRO A 374 -11.90 -5.42 -29.30
CA PRO A 374 -12.78 -4.62 -28.46
C PRO A 374 -12.10 -4.16 -27.16
N HIS A 375 -12.40 -2.94 -26.72
CA HIS A 375 -11.82 -2.38 -25.50
C HIS A 375 -12.08 -3.26 -24.26
N GLU A 376 -13.25 -3.89 -24.17
CA GLU A 376 -13.61 -4.80 -23.08
C GLU A 376 -12.66 -5.99 -22.96
N VAL A 377 -12.19 -6.54 -24.09
CA VAL A 377 -11.21 -7.64 -24.11
C VAL A 377 -9.87 -7.16 -23.57
N LYS A 378 -9.39 -5.98 -24.02
CA LYS A 378 -8.14 -5.38 -23.54
C LYS A 378 -8.19 -5.09 -22.04
N LEU A 379 -9.33 -4.59 -21.56
CA LEU A 379 -9.56 -4.33 -20.14
C LEU A 379 -9.57 -5.62 -19.32
N GLY A 380 -10.24 -6.68 -19.79
CA GLY A 380 -10.23 -7.99 -19.15
C GLY A 380 -8.82 -8.59 -19.05
N ARG A 381 -8.01 -8.43 -20.10
CA ARG A 381 -6.58 -8.82 -20.09
C ARG A 381 -5.77 -8.04 -19.07
N LEU A 382 -5.93 -6.72 -19.02
CA LEU A 382 -5.25 -5.88 -18.03
C LEU A 382 -5.59 -6.30 -16.60
N GLN A 383 -6.87 -6.54 -16.31
CA GLN A 383 -7.33 -6.96 -14.98
C GLN A 383 -6.75 -8.32 -14.57
N ARG A 384 -6.75 -9.30 -15.48
CA ARG A 384 -6.14 -10.63 -15.24
C ARG A 384 -4.64 -10.52 -14.96
N LEU A 385 -3.92 -9.72 -15.74
CA LEU A 385 -2.50 -9.47 -15.55
C LEU A 385 -2.21 -8.81 -14.19
N GLN A 386 -2.94 -7.74 -13.87
CA GLN A 386 -2.77 -7.02 -12.60
C GLN A 386 -3.05 -7.92 -11.39
N ALA A 387 -4.08 -8.77 -11.45
CA ALA A 387 -4.37 -9.72 -10.39
C ALA A 387 -3.23 -10.73 -10.16
N ALA A 388 -2.61 -11.25 -11.22
CA ALA A 388 -1.48 -12.16 -11.11
C ALA A 388 -0.23 -11.48 -10.53
N ILE A 389 0.07 -10.25 -10.95
CA ILE A 389 1.18 -9.46 -10.41
C ILE A 389 0.95 -9.13 -8.94
N GLU A 390 -0.26 -8.72 -8.55
CA GLU A 390 -0.61 -8.45 -7.16
C GLU A 390 -0.44 -9.70 -6.29
N ALA A 391 -0.87 -10.87 -6.78
CA ALA A 391 -0.66 -12.14 -6.08
C ALA A 391 0.84 -12.45 -5.89
N ASN A 392 1.69 -12.17 -6.88
CA ASN A 392 3.14 -12.33 -6.76
C ASN A 392 3.75 -11.34 -5.76
N ALA A 393 3.34 -10.06 -5.83
CA ALA A 393 3.76 -9.02 -4.89
C ALA A 393 3.42 -9.39 -3.44
N GLN A 394 2.24 -9.98 -3.20
CA GLN A 394 1.82 -10.45 -1.88
C GLN A 394 2.65 -11.64 -1.40
N LYS A 395 2.93 -12.61 -2.27
CA LYS A 395 3.81 -13.75 -1.93
C LYS A 395 5.22 -13.28 -1.54
N ILE A 396 5.79 -12.35 -2.29
CA ILE A 396 7.11 -11.76 -2.00
C ILE A 396 7.06 -10.99 -0.68
N SER A 397 6.02 -10.17 -0.46
CA SER A 397 5.81 -9.44 0.80
C SER A 397 5.77 -10.39 2.00
N ALA A 398 5.02 -11.49 1.88
CA ALA A 398 4.86 -12.48 2.93
C ALA A 398 6.19 -13.19 3.25
N ALA A 399 7.01 -13.48 2.23
CA ALA A 399 8.33 -14.06 2.41
C ALA A 399 9.33 -13.11 3.10
N MET A 400 9.12 -11.79 2.99
CA MET A 400 9.93 -10.78 3.69
C MET A 400 9.54 -10.61 5.17
N VAL A 401 8.36 -11.09 5.59
CA VAL A 401 7.93 -11.00 7.00
C VAL A 401 8.91 -11.75 7.89
N ALA A 402 9.27 -11.14 9.02
CA ALA A 402 10.26 -11.65 9.98
C ALA A 402 11.69 -11.80 9.44
N SER A 403 11.99 -11.26 8.25
CA SER A 403 13.36 -11.10 7.76
C SER A 403 13.94 -9.74 8.18
N THR A 404 15.27 -9.66 8.26
CA THR A 404 16.00 -8.40 8.44
C THR A 404 16.18 -7.74 7.08
N GLN A 405 15.86 -6.45 6.97
CA GLN A 405 15.95 -5.69 5.73
C GLN A 405 16.77 -4.42 5.97
N SER A 406 17.68 -4.12 5.05
CA SER A 406 18.40 -2.85 5.06
C SER A 406 17.46 -1.72 4.63
N VAL A 407 17.33 -0.66 5.43
CA VAL A 407 16.40 0.46 5.16
C VAL A 407 17.14 1.78 5.14
N LEU A 408 17.03 2.51 4.02
CA LEU A 408 17.47 3.89 3.93
C LEU A 408 16.36 4.82 4.46
N VAL A 409 16.63 5.53 5.54
CA VAL A 409 15.63 6.37 6.22
C VAL A 409 15.48 7.72 5.52
N GLU A 410 14.28 8.02 5.03
CA GLU A 410 13.96 9.26 4.30
C GLU A 410 13.52 10.40 5.23
N GLY A 411 12.81 10.08 6.31
CA GLY A 411 12.21 11.11 7.17
C GLY A 411 11.04 10.57 8.00
N PRO A 412 10.26 11.46 8.64
CA PRO A 412 9.04 11.06 9.34
C PRO A 412 7.98 10.51 8.37
N SER A 413 7.20 9.53 8.83
CA SER A 413 6.10 8.96 8.07
C SER A 413 5.00 9.99 7.82
N ARG A 414 4.50 10.05 6.58
CA ARG A 414 3.40 10.94 6.18
C ARG A 414 2.12 10.74 6.99
N LYS A 415 1.89 9.52 7.48
CA LYS A 415 0.66 9.15 8.22
C LYS A 415 0.82 9.31 9.73
N ASN A 416 2.04 9.18 10.25
CA ASN A 416 2.31 9.23 11.68
C ASN A 416 3.69 9.87 11.93
N PRO A 417 3.76 11.12 12.40
CA PRO A 417 5.03 11.80 12.69
C PRO A 417 5.88 11.14 13.78
N ALA A 418 5.33 10.22 14.58
CA ALA A 418 6.09 9.45 15.57
C ALA A 418 6.83 8.23 14.97
N GLU A 419 6.56 7.90 13.71
CA GLU A 419 7.24 6.86 12.96
C GLU A 419 8.21 7.48 11.94
N LEU A 420 9.31 6.79 11.68
CA LEU A 420 10.17 7.05 10.54
C LEU A 420 9.70 6.23 9.33
N CYS A 421 9.95 6.76 8.15
CA CYS A 421 9.70 6.16 6.85
C CYS A 421 11.05 6.00 6.14
N GLY A 422 11.24 4.87 5.50
CA GLY A 422 12.40 4.59 4.68
C GLY A 422 12.11 3.58 3.58
N ARG A 423 13.13 3.29 2.77
CA ARG A 423 13.04 2.35 1.66
C ARG A 423 14.01 1.18 1.78
N THR A 424 13.50 -0.01 1.51
CA THR A 424 14.30 -1.22 1.35
C THR A 424 15.03 -1.23 0.00
N GLU A 425 15.95 -2.16 -0.20
CA GLU A 425 16.64 -2.33 -1.48
C GLU A 425 15.69 -2.61 -2.65
N ASN A 426 14.65 -3.42 -2.43
CA ASN A 426 13.55 -3.64 -3.38
C ASN A 426 12.55 -2.48 -3.48
N ASN A 427 12.94 -1.29 -3.03
CA ASN A 427 12.21 -0.03 -3.20
C ASN A 427 10.83 0.00 -2.51
N ARG A 428 10.62 -0.86 -1.50
CA ARG A 428 9.39 -0.89 -0.71
C ARG A 428 9.49 0.13 0.42
N VAL A 429 8.39 0.85 0.64
CA VAL A 429 8.28 1.80 1.74
C VAL A 429 8.01 1.03 3.03
N VAL A 430 8.82 1.29 4.06
CA VAL A 430 8.69 0.73 5.40
C VAL A 430 8.55 1.87 6.39
N ASN A 431 7.52 1.77 7.24
CA ASN A 431 7.36 2.67 8.39
C ASN A 431 7.72 1.92 9.67
N PHE A 432 8.50 2.55 10.54
CA PHE A 432 8.93 1.93 11.79
C PHE A 432 9.01 2.98 12.92
N PRO A 433 8.72 2.58 14.17
CA PRO A 433 8.78 3.49 15.30
C PRO A 433 10.24 3.86 15.62
N ALA A 434 10.48 5.14 15.90
CA ALA A 434 11.75 5.62 16.45
C ALA A 434 11.49 6.79 17.41
N PRO A 435 12.20 6.91 18.54
CA PRO A 435 12.05 8.04 19.44
C PRO A 435 12.24 9.38 18.72
N LEU A 436 11.36 10.36 18.94
CA LEU A 436 11.39 11.65 18.22
C LEU A 436 12.76 12.36 18.25
N HIS A 437 13.51 12.22 19.34
CA HIS A 437 14.83 12.83 19.48
C HIS A 437 15.93 12.18 18.61
N THR A 438 15.70 10.95 18.09
CA THR A 438 16.65 10.27 17.19
C THR A 438 16.34 10.50 15.71
N HIS A 439 15.18 11.10 15.39
CA HIS A 439 14.74 11.28 14.00
C HIS A 439 15.78 12.00 13.16
N GLN A 440 16.24 13.18 13.60
CA GLN A 440 17.25 13.96 12.86
C GLN A 440 18.58 13.24 12.67
N ARG A 441 18.94 12.31 13.57
CA ARG A 441 20.18 11.54 13.48
C ARG A 441 20.07 10.33 12.55
N LEU A 442 18.87 9.77 12.42
CA LEU A 442 18.61 8.56 11.63
C LEU A 442 18.29 8.86 10.16
N VAL A 443 17.78 10.06 9.83
CA VAL A 443 17.56 10.47 8.43
C VAL A 443 18.89 10.40 7.67
N GLY A 444 18.88 9.70 6.53
CA GLY A 444 20.06 9.50 5.68
C GLY A 444 21.12 8.58 6.25
N GLN A 445 20.80 7.79 7.28
CA GLN A 445 21.57 6.62 7.65
C GLN A 445 20.95 5.39 6.98
N THR A 446 21.79 4.49 6.47
CA THR A 446 21.36 3.10 6.32
C THR A 446 21.33 2.51 7.71
N SER A 447 20.14 2.44 8.27
CA SER A 447 19.91 1.47 9.31
C SER A 447 19.83 0.13 8.61
N ASP A 448 20.82 -0.74 8.84
CA ASP A 448 20.40 -2.09 9.16
C ASP A 448 19.30 -1.87 10.17
N SER A 449 18.12 -2.44 9.94
CA SER A 449 17.42 -2.82 11.14
C SER A 449 18.40 -3.76 11.87
N ALA A 450 19.28 -3.18 12.72
CA ALA A 450 19.67 -3.78 13.97
C ALA A 450 18.41 -4.48 14.38
N SER A 451 18.52 -5.74 14.73
CA SER A 451 17.38 -6.53 15.09
C SER A 451 16.64 -5.94 16.32
N HIS A 452 16.13 -4.71 16.31
CA HIS A 452 14.73 -4.48 15.97
C HIS A 452 14.29 -5.43 14.86
N LYS A 453 14.27 -6.74 15.19
CA LYS A 453 13.27 -7.67 14.70
C LYS A 453 12.04 -6.82 14.61
N ALA A 454 11.58 -6.54 13.39
CA ALA A 454 10.49 -5.61 13.18
C ALA A 454 9.50 -5.91 14.30
N LEU A 455 9.38 -4.99 15.27
CA LEU A 455 8.58 -5.26 16.45
C LEU A 455 7.26 -5.69 15.87
N MET A 456 6.80 -6.86 16.30
CA MET A 456 5.83 -7.57 15.49
C MET A 456 4.70 -6.64 15.12
N PRO A 457 4.29 -6.61 13.84
CA PRO A 457 3.40 -5.60 13.36
C PRO A 457 2.25 -5.43 14.34
N ARG A 458 1.81 -4.20 14.60
CA ARG A 458 0.72 -3.97 15.55
C ARG A 458 -0.48 -4.87 15.24
N ALA A 459 -0.75 -5.19 13.97
CA ALA A 459 -1.74 -6.19 13.57
C ALA A 459 -1.49 -7.59 14.17
N THR A 460 -0.26 -8.09 14.12
CA THR A 460 0.17 -9.37 14.72
C THR A 460 0.11 -9.33 16.25
N LEU A 461 0.62 -8.26 16.88
CA LEU A 461 0.49 -8.09 18.33
C LEU A 461 -0.98 -8.04 18.75
N MET A 462 -1.80 -7.26 18.04
CA MET A 462 -3.24 -7.20 18.29
C MET A 462 -3.94 -8.55 18.01
N HIS A 463 -3.42 -9.39 17.12
CA HIS A 463 -3.94 -10.74 16.90
C HIS A 463 -3.73 -11.66 18.12
N TRP A 464 -2.72 -11.41 18.96
CA TRP A 464 -2.46 -12.17 20.19
C TRP A 464 -3.02 -11.51 21.44
N ILE A 465 -2.93 -10.18 21.50
CA ILE A 465 -3.40 -9.35 22.60
C ILE A 465 -4.94 -9.34 22.65
N LYS A 466 -5.63 -9.16 21.50
CA LYS A 466 -7.10 -9.10 21.50
C LYS A 466 -7.76 -10.37 22.05
N PRO A 467 -7.31 -11.59 21.71
CA PRO A 467 -7.86 -12.79 22.31
C PRO A 467 -7.53 -12.96 23.80
N ALA A 468 -6.44 -12.35 24.28
CA ALA A 468 -5.98 -12.46 25.67
C ALA A 468 -6.58 -11.38 26.60
N LEU A 469 -7.16 -10.32 26.06
CA LEU A 469 -7.83 -9.26 26.82
C LEU A 469 -9.30 -9.58 27.07
N PHE A 470 -9.71 -9.52 28.33
CA PHE A 470 -11.07 -9.77 28.82
C PHE A 470 -11.81 -8.51 29.26
N ALA A 471 -11.09 -7.39 29.40
CA ALA A 471 -11.63 -6.06 29.70
C ALA A 471 -10.95 -5.00 28.81
N ASP A 472 -11.51 -3.78 28.79
CA ASP A 472 -10.82 -2.64 28.19
C ASP A 472 -9.47 -2.45 28.90
N ALA A 473 -8.42 -2.23 28.13
CA ALA A 473 -7.06 -2.21 28.67
C ALA A 473 -6.22 -1.13 28.01
N ILE A 474 -5.38 -0.50 28.82
CA ILE A 474 -4.31 0.39 28.39
C ILE A 474 -3.00 -0.32 28.68
N LEU A 475 -2.48 -1.01 27.68
CA LEU A 475 -1.25 -1.78 27.81
C LEU A 475 -0.08 -1.08 27.11
N THR A 476 1.04 -0.95 27.82
CA THR A 476 2.33 -0.62 27.21
C THR A 476 3.14 -1.90 27.05
N LEU A 477 3.45 -2.29 25.82
CA LEU A 477 4.45 -3.33 25.57
C LEU A 477 5.80 -2.66 25.29
N ARG A 478 6.76 -2.87 26.18
CA ARG A 478 8.12 -2.36 26.07
C ARG A 478 9.07 -3.50 25.78
N PHE A 479 9.79 -3.41 24.68
CA PHE A 479 10.83 -4.37 24.33
C PHE A 479 12.19 -3.79 24.71
N VAL A 480 12.98 -4.54 25.46
CA VAL A 480 14.25 -4.07 26.04
C VAL A 480 15.40 -5.03 25.73
N ASP A 481 16.62 -4.53 25.85
CA ASP A 481 17.83 -5.34 25.80
C ASP A 481 18.16 -5.96 27.18
N GLU A 482 19.19 -6.81 27.22
CA GLU A 482 19.57 -7.53 28.44
C GLU A 482 20.09 -6.60 29.57
N PRO A 483 20.91 -5.56 29.31
CA PRO A 483 21.28 -4.58 30.32
C PRO A 483 20.08 -3.85 30.95
N GLU A 484 19.14 -3.34 30.13
CA GLU A 484 17.95 -2.64 30.63
C GLU A 484 17.02 -3.60 31.39
N GLY A 485 16.79 -4.81 30.85
CA GLY A 485 16.00 -5.84 31.51
C GLY A 485 16.55 -6.24 32.89
N ARG A 486 17.88 -6.36 33.02
CA ARG A 486 18.56 -6.63 34.31
C ARG A 486 18.41 -5.48 35.30
N VAL A 487 18.54 -4.23 34.85
CA VAL A 487 18.32 -3.05 35.70
C VAL A 487 16.88 -3.02 36.21
N LEU A 488 15.88 -3.22 35.35
CA LEU A 488 14.47 -3.20 35.74
C LEU A 488 14.13 -4.34 36.72
N ASN A 489 14.62 -5.55 36.47
CA ASN A 489 14.39 -6.69 37.35
C ASN A 489 15.07 -6.50 38.72
N ARG A 490 16.28 -5.91 38.74
CA ARG A 490 16.98 -5.57 39.98
C ARG A 490 16.23 -4.51 40.78
N THR A 491 15.80 -3.42 40.12
CA THR A 491 15.13 -2.30 40.78
C THR A 491 13.78 -2.69 41.37
N TRP A 492 12.98 -3.48 40.66
CA TRP A 492 11.59 -3.73 41.05
C TRP A 492 11.30 -5.12 41.62
N ARG A 493 12.20 -6.08 41.44
CA ARG A 493 12.06 -7.46 41.97
C ARG A 493 13.27 -7.91 42.79
N SER A 494 14.27 -7.05 42.99
CA SER A 494 15.52 -7.35 43.72
C SER A 494 16.29 -8.57 43.20
N LYS A 495 16.17 -8.87 41.90
CA LYS A 495 16.84 -10.00 41.23
C LYS A 495 17.89 -9.49 40.24
N ASP A 496 19.13 -9.97 40.36
CA ASP A 496 20.25 -9.46 39.57
C ASP A 496 20.54 -10.25 38.28
N TYR A 497 19.52 -10.42 37.44
CA TYR A 497 19.63 -10.99 36.10
C TYR A 497 18.47 -10.48 35.21
N ALA A 498 18.61 -10.55 33.88
CA ALA A 498 17.53 -10.21 32.96
C ALA A 498 16.55 -11.39 32.85
N THR A 499 15.26 -11.16 33.08
CA THR A 499 14.21 -12.17 32.90
C THR A 499 13.49 -11.98 31.56
N ASN A 500 12.83 -13.02 31.06
CA ASN A 500 12.13 -12.98 29.77
C ASN A 500 11.00 -11.95 29.70
N VAL A 501 10.11 -11.90 30.71
CA VAL A 501 9.01 -10.94 30.81
C VAL A 501 8.84 -10.42 32.24
N LEU A 502 8.59 -9.11 32.37
CA LEU A 502 8.13 -8.46 33.59
C LEU A 502 6.76 -7.84 33.34
N THR A 503 5.84 -8.00 34.29
CA THR A 503 4.52 -7.37 34.25
C THR A 503 4.38 -6.43 35.43
N PHE A 504 4.00 -5.17 35.16
CA PHE A 504 3.70 -4.13 36.13
C PHE A 504 2.23 -3.75 35.96
N ASN A 505 1.42 -3.97 37.00
CA ASN A 505 -0.01 -3.64 36.99
C ASN A 505 -0.24 -2.35 37.80
N TYR A 506 -1.03 -1.43 37.25
CA TYR A 506 -1.34 -0.13 37.83
C TYR A 506 -2.82 0.05 38.16
N ALA A 507 -3.68 -0.94 37.91
CA ALA A 507 -5.10 -0.85 38.22
C ALA A 507 -5.34 -0.87 39.74
N GLU A 508 -5.97 0.19 40.28
CA GLU A 508 -6.32 0.30 41.71
C GLU A 508 -7.71 -0.28 42.05
N SER A 509 -8.57 -0.54 41.03
CA SER A 509 -9.96 -1.01 41.17
C SER A 509 -10.38 -1.95 40.03
N LEU A 510 -11.32 -2.89 40.30
CA LEU A 510 -11.93 -3.81 39.33
C LEU A 510 -12.83 -3.11 38.28
N SER A 511 -13.15 -1.83 38.47
CA SER A 511 -13.95 -1.02 37.54
C SER A 511 -13.13 -0.27 36.49
N ASP A 512 -11.80 -0.25 36.64
CA ASP A 512 -10.92 0.53 35.78
C ASP A 512 -10.34 -0.33 34.66
N PRO A 513 -10.07 0.26 33.48
CA PRO A 513 -9.43 -0.48 32.40
C PRO A 513 -8.07 -1.02 32.87
N VAL A 514 -7.77 -2.27 32.50
CA VAL A 514 -6.53 -2.96 32.87
C VAL A 514 -5.36 -2.12 32.36
N THR A 515 -4.65 -1.48 33.28
CA THR A 515 -3.52 -0.60 32.95
C THR A 515 -2.24 -1.26 33.39
N ALA A 516 -1.43 -1.70 32.44
CA ALA A 516 -0.22 -2.47 32.75
C ALA A 516 0.90 -2.27 31.73
N ASP A 517 2.13 -2.33 32.24
CA ASP A 517 3.34 -2.33 31.43
C ASP A 517 3.93 -3.74 31.40
N LEU A 518 4.08 -4.28 30.19
CA LEU A 518 4.78 -5.54 29.94
C LEU A 518 6.15 -5.24 29.35
N VAL A 519 7.21 -5.61 30.07
CA VAL A 519 8.58 -5.45 29.63
C VAL A 519 9.12 -6.80 29.17
N LEU A 520 9.46 -6.92 27.87
CA LEU A 520 9.98 -8.15 27.26
C LEU A 520 11.46 -7.99 26.93
N CYS A 521 12.30 -8.82 27.55
CA CYS A 521 13.75 -8.81 27.29
C CYS A 521 14.06 -9.64 26.06
N CYS A 522 14.20 -9.00 24.90
CA CYS A 522 14.31 -9.69 23.62
C CYS A 522 15.43 -10.75 23.62
N PRO A 523 16.69 -10.43 23.99
CA PRO A 523 17.79 -11.40 23.94
C PRO A 523 17.58 -12.67 24.79
N VAL A 524 16.84 -12.56 25.91
CA VAL A 524 16.56 -13.70 26.80
C VAL A 524 15.51 -14.61 26.16
N ILE A 525 14.45 -14.01 25.59
CA ILE A 525 13.37 -14.73 24.89
C ILE A 525 13.93 -15.52 23.70
N GLU A 526 14.86 -14.95 22.92
CA GLU A 526 15.42 -15.65 21.74
C GLU A 526 16.29 -16.83 22.17
N ARG A 527 17.05 -16.67 23.25
CA ARG A 527 17.89 -17.74 23.81
C ARG A 527 17.02 -18.89 24.31
N GLU A 528 15.98 -18.60 25.09
CA GLU A 528 15.01 -19.58 25.55
C GLU A 528 14.30 -20.29 24.38
N ALA A 529 13.88 -19.54 23.35
CA ALA A 529 13.23 -20.13 22.18
C ALA A 529 14.16 -21.09 21.45
N ASN A 530 15.44 -20.74 21.30
CA ASN A 530 16.44 -21.59 20.65
C ASN A 530 16.77 -22.84 21.49
N GLU A 531 16.99 -22.68 22.80
CA GLU A 531 17.25 -23.78 23.74
C GLU A 531 16.07 -24.76 23.81
N GLN A 532 14.84 -24.25 23.79
CA GLN A 532 13.61 -25.04 23.84
C GLN A 532 13.12 -25.49 22.46
N LYS A 533 13.86 -25.19 21.38
CA LYS A 533 13.51 -25.48 19.98
C LYS A 533 12.10 -25.00 19.59
N LYS A 534 11.66 -23.86 20.13
CA LYS A 534 10.38 -23.23 19.82
C LYS A 534 10.54 -22.22 18.68
N LEU A 535 9.49 -22.06 17.87
CA LEU A 535 9.41 -20.94 16.94
C LEU A 535 9.41 -19.63 17.74
N LEU A 536 10.35 -18.74 17.45
CA LEU A 536 10.55 -17.48 18.16
C LEU A 536 9.25 -16.66 18.27
N VAL A 537 8.50 -16.56 17.17
CA VAL A 537 7.21 -15.85 17.11
C VAL A 537 6.18 -16.47 18.07
N ALA A 538 6.14 -17.81 18.16
CA ALA A 538 5.25 -18.50 19.09
C ALA A 538 5.68 -18.28 20.56
N HIS A 539 6.99 -18.19 20.83
CA HIS A 539 7.50 -17.91 22.17
C HIS A 539 7.19 -16.47 22.61
N TYR A 540 7.30 -15.48 21.73
CA TYR A 540 6.81 -14.13 22.03
C TYR A 540 5.29 -14.09 22.23
N ALA A 541 4.51 -14.77 21.39
CA ALA A 541 3.05 -14.84 21.54
C ALA A 541 2.67 -15.41 22.91
N HIS A 542 3.31 -16.51 23.29
CA HIS A 542 3.16 -17.12 24.61
C HIS A 542 3.43 -16.11 25.72
N LEU A 543 4.60 -15.45 25.73
CA LEU A 543 5.00 -14.56 26.83
C LEU A 543 4.15 -13.29 26.91
N ILE A 544 3.69 -12.76 25.76
CA ILE A 544 2.79 -11.60 25.72
C ILE A 544 1.42 -11.97 26.26
N VAL A 545 0.83 -13.08 25.79
CA VAL A 545 -0.46 -13.58 26.30
C VAL A 545 -0.34 -13.84 27.80
N HIS A 546 0.73 -14.49 28.21
CA HIS A 546 1.03 -14.80 29.60
C HIS A 546 1.13 -13.54 30.48
N GLY A 547 1.91 -12.54 30.09
CA GLY A 547 2.02 -11.29 30.84
C GLY A 547 0.69 -10.52 30.92
N ILE A 548 -0.15 -10.62 29.88
CA ILE A 548 -1.48 -9.98 29.84
C ILE A 548 -2.46 -10.69 30.77
N LEU A 549 -2.38 -12.01 30.86
CA LEU A 549 -3.16 -12.78 31.84
C LEU A 549 -2.75 -12.36 33.27
N HIS A 550 -1.44 -12.25 33.56
CA HIS A 550 -0.97 -11.73 34.85
C HIS A 550 -1.42 -10.29 35.13
N ALA A 551 -1.41 -9.40 34.13
CA ALA A 551 -1.90 -8.04 34.25
C ALA A 551 -3.41 -7.97 34.58
N GLN A 552 -4.17 -9.01 34.21
CA GLN A 552 -5.59 -9.14 34.50
C GLN A 552 -5.88 -9.92 35.79
N GLY A 553 -4.84 -10.23 36.57
CA GLY A 553 -4.96 -10.90 37.87
C GLY A 553 -4.97 -12.42 37.81
N TYR A 554 -4.73 -13.04 36.64
CA TYR A 554 -4.57 -14.49 36.54
C TYR A 554 -3.18 -14.88 37.05
N GLN A 555 -3.13 -15.69 38.10
CA GLN A 555 -1.89 -16.22 38.63
C GLN A 555 -1.51 -17.52 37.93
N HIS A 556 -0.26 -17.97 38.09
CA HIS A 556 0.08 -19.34 37.75
C HIS A 556 -0.64 -20.24 38.75
N ASP A 557 -1.69 -20.93 38.30
CA ASP A 557 -2.09 -22.13 39.02
C ASP A 557 -0.91 -23.08 38.94
N ASN A 558 -0.40 -23.52 40.09
CA ASN A 558 0.49 -24.68 40.11
C ASN A 558 -0.20 -25.80 39.33
N ASP A 559 0.55 -26.57 38.55
CA ASP A 559 0.09 -27.61 37.61
C ASP A 559 -0.79 -28.74 38.24
N GLU A 560 -1.27 -28.58 39.47
CA GLU A 560 -2.21 -29.48 40.17
C GLU A 560 -3.69 -29.00 40.13
N GLU A 561 -4.01 -27.77 39.70
CA GLU A 561 -5.41 -27.29 39.61
C GLU A 561 -6.00 -27.22 38.18
N ALA A 562 -5.29 -27.73 37.17
CA ALA A 562 -5.83 -27.92 35.80
C ALA A 562 -6.81 -29.13 35.68
N SER A 563 -7.42 -29.52 36.80
CA SER A 563 -8.54 -30.47 36.86
C SER A 563 -9.60 -29.95 37.85
N GLY A 564 -10.29 -28.88 37.47
CA GLY A 564 -11.37 -28.25 38.25
C GLY A 564 -12.64 -28.02 37.43
N ASN A 565 -13.47 -29.06 37.33
CA ASN A 565 -14.93 -29.07 37.10
C ASN A 565 -15.52 -28.23 35.95
N ALA A 566 -15.77 -28.90 34.82
CA ALA A 566 -16.93 -28.57 33.99
C ALA A 566 -18.21 -28.62 34.85
N PRO A 567 -19.15 -27.65 34.73
CA PRO A 567 -20.40 -27.76 35.46
C PRO A 567 -21.15 -29.01 34.99
N ALA A 568 -21.29 -29.97 35.89
CA ALA A 568 -22.11 -31.15 35.72
C ALA A 568 -23.60 -30.78 35.82
N ALA A 569 -24.09 -29.96 34.88
CA ALA A 569 -25.52 -29.86 34.63
C ALA A 569 -25.89 -31.02 33.70
N PRO A 570 -26.73 -31.99 34.13
CA PRO A 570 -27.25 -32.99 33.22
C PRO A 570 -27.93 -32.27 32.04
N ASP A 571 -27.66 -32.71 30.82
CA ASP A 571 -28.20 -32.18 29.55
C ASP A 571 -27.56 -30.88 28.99
N TYR A 572 -26.49 -30.33 29.59
CA TYR A 572 -25.71 -29.26 28.93
C TYR A 572 -24.80 -29.85 27.83
N PRO A 573 -24.77 -29.29 26.61
CA PRO A 573 -23.99 -29.88 25.52
C PRO A 573 -22.48 -29.83 25.83
N SER A 574 -21.87 -31.01 25.96
CA SER A 574 -20.43 -31.17 26.20
C SER A 574 -19.58 -30.98 24.95
N LEU A 575 -20.18 -31.17 23.77
CA LEU A 575 -19.55 -30.91 22.47
C LEU A 575 -20.63 -30.61 21.43
N LEU A 576 -20.57 -29.42 20.84
CA LEU A 576 -21.33 -29.10 19.63
C LEU A 576 -20.46 -29.61 18.47
N GLY A 577 -20.99 -30.50 17.62
CA GLY A 577 -20.23 -31.13 16.53
C GLY A 577 -19.45 -30.13 15.67
N GLU A 578 -18.43 -30.56 14.92
CA GLU A 578 -17.51 -29.68 14.19
C GLU A 578 -18.25 -28.64 13.32
N VAL A 579 -18.31 -27.39 13.80
CA VAL A 579 -18.83 -26.26 13.01
C VAL A 579 -17.65 -25.57 12.37
N GLN A 580 -17.38 -25.88 11.11
CA GLN A 580 -16.38 -25.14 10.35
C GLN A 580 -16.92 -23.75 9.95
N PRO A 581 -16.14 -22.69 10.12
CA PRO A 581 -16.52 -21.37 9.62
C PRO A 581 -16.62 -21.40 8.09
N LEU A 582 -17.52 -20.60 7.53
CA LEU A 582 -17.59 -20.42 6.09
C LEU A 582 -16.30 -19.77 5.59
N THR A 583 -15.77 -20.27 4.48
CA THR A 583 -14.68 -19.64 3.73
C THR A 583 -15.12 -18.30 3.14
N ASP A 584 -14.17 -17.42 2.80
CA ASP A 584 -14.47 -16.13 2.19
C ASP A 584 -15.25 -16.28 0.86
N GLU A 585 -14.96 -17.34 0.09
CA GLU A 585 -15.69 -17.67 -1.13
C GLU A 585 -17.14 -18.07 -0.84
N GLU A 586 -17.39 -18.91 0.17
CA GLU A 586 -18.74 -19.30 0.58
C GLU A 586 -19.54 -18.12 1.15
N LEU A 587 -18.90 -17.23 1.90
CA LEU A 587 -19.50 -15.99 2.40
C LEU A 587 -19.91 -15.08 1.24
N ALA A 588 -19.01 -14.85 0.28
CA ALA A 588 -19.29 -14.06 -0.91
C ALA A 588 -20.41 -14.68 -1.76
N HIS A 589 -20.40 -15.99 -1.95
CA HIS A 589 -21.44 -16.71 -2.68
C HIS A 589 -22.81 -16.61 -2.00
N SER A 590 -22.86 -16.78 -0.68
CA SER A 590 -24.07 -16.63 0.14
C SER A 590 -24.64 -15.22 0.05
N LEU A 591 -23.79 -14.19 0.11
CA LEU A 591 -24.18 -12.79 -0.05
C LEU A 591 -24.78 -12.54 -1.43
N GLN A 592 -24.06 -12.90 -2.49
CA GLN A 592 -24.52 -12.70 -3.86
C GLN A 592 -25.85 -13.41 -4.12
N THR A 593 -25.99 -14.65 -3.66
CA THR A 593 -27.23 -15.43 -3.82
C THR A 593 -28.40 -14.78 -3.09
N SER A 594 -28.17 -14.27 -1.87
CA SER A 594 -29.20 -13.61 -1.08
C SER A 594 -29.62 -12.27 -1.70
N LEU A 595 -28.69 -11.55 -2.32
CA LEU A 595 -28.97 -10.28 -2.98
C LEU A 595 -29.59 -10.41 -4.38
N LYS A 596 -29.73 -11.61 -4.96
CA LYS A 596 -30.42 -11.80 -6.26
C LYS A 596 -31.87 -11.28 -6.26
N GLN A 597 -32.49 -11.23 -5.09
CA GLN A 597 -33.88 -10.75 -4.94
C GLN A 597 -33.97 -9.22 -4.80
N TRP A 598 -32.84 -8.54 -4.77
CA TRP A 598 -32.74 -7.09 -4.71
C TRP A 598 -32.47 -6.53 -6.11
N ASP A 599 -33.32 -5.61 -6.56
CA ASP A 599 -33.24 -5.02 -7.90
C ASP A 599 -32.04 -4.07 -8.09
N ARG A 600 -31.37 -3.68 -6.99
CA ARG A 600 -30.27 -2.70 -6.96
C ARG A 600 -30.64 -1.33 -7.53
N THR A 601 -31.93 -1.04 -7.66
CA THR A 601 -32.46 0.26 -8.06
C THR A 601 -33.21 0.95 -6.93
N SER A 602 -33.65 0.18 -5.92
CA SER A 602 -34.33 0.68 -4.73
C SER A 602 -33.47 0.48 -3.48
N ASP A 603 -33.62 1.35 -2.49
CA ASP A 603 -32.91 1.21 -1.22
C ASP A 603 -33.23 -0.12 -0.52
N LEU A 604 -32.21 -0.68 0.13
CA LEU A 604 -32.32 -1.97 0.81
C LEU A 604 -32.80 -1.76 2.24
N TRP A 605 -33.79 -2.55 2.67
CA TRP A 605 -34.22 -2.59 4.06
C TRP A 605 -33.59 -3.78 4.78
N LEU A 606 -33.07 -3.55 5.99
CA LEU A 606 -32.53 -4.59 6.88
C LEU A 606 -33.34 -4.63 8.18
N PHE A 607 -33.86 -5.79 8.55
CA PHE A 607 -34.58 -5.97 9.81
C PHE A 607 -33.68 -6.58 10.90
N ALA A 608 -33.53 -5.85 12.00
CA ALA A 608 -32.69 -6.18 13.15
C ALA A 608 -33.55 -6.55 14.38
N TYR A 609 -33.20 -7.66 15.02
CA TYR A 609 -33.95 -8.20 16.18
C TYR A 609 -33.08 -8.56 17.39
N GLY A 610 -31.75 -8.49 17.26
CA GLY A 610 -30.75 -8.87 18.28
C GLY A 610 -29.62 -7.85 18.39
N SER A 611 -28.37 -8.28 18.24
CA SER A 611 -27.16 -7.42 18.37
C SER A 611 -27.19 -6.18 17.46
N LEU A 612 -27.76 -6.33 16.26
CA LEU A 612 -27.88 -5.26 15.26
C LEU A 612 -28.74 -4.08 15.73
N ILE A 613 -29.54 -4.22 16.79
CA ILE A 613 -30.33 -3.12 17.36
C ILE A 613 -29.42 -2.09 18.06
N TRP A 614 -28.44 -2.55 18.85
CA TRP A 614 -27.54 -1.68 19.62
C TRP A 614 -26.14 -1.56 19.05
N LYS A 615 -25.79 -2.39 18.06
CA LYS A 615 -24.54 -2.30 17.31
C LYS A 615 -24.82 -2.58 15.83
N PRO A 616 -25.43 -1.63 15.10
CA PRO A 616 -25.80 -1.82 13.70
C PRO A 616 -24.58 -1.80 12.76
N ASP A 617 -23.54 -0.99 13.06
CA ASP A 617 -22.32 -0.84 12.23
C ASP A 617 -22.58 -0.60 10.71
N LEU A 618 -23.71 0.03 10.39
CA LEU A 618 -24.17 0.32 9.02
C LEU A 618 -24.77 1.72 8.91
N PRO A 619 -24.56 2.44 7.79
CA PRO A 619 -25.13 3.77 7.58
C PRO A 619 -26.61 3.65 7.21
N ALA A 620 -27.49 3.77 8.19
CA ALA A 620 -28.92 3.80 7.95
C ALA A 620 -29.35 5.22 7.57
N ALA A 621 -29.90 5.39 6.36
CA ALA A 621 -30.58 6.61 5.94
C ALA A 621 -31.88 6.84 6.72
N GLU A 622 -32.45 5.76 7.26
CA GLU A 622 -33.64 5.78 8.09
C GLU A 622 -33.62 4.58 9.05
N SER A 623 -34.06 4.77 10.29
CA SER A 623 -34.26 3.72 11.28
C SER A 623 -35.63 3.88 11.91
N CYS A 624 -36.45 2.83 11.86
CA CYS A 624 -37.80 2.86 12.42
C CYS A 624 -38.15 1.53 13.08
N SER A 625 -39.09 1.58 14.04
CA SER A 625 -39.64 0.37 14.64
C SER A 625 -40.45 -0.41 13.61
N ALA A 626 -40.25 -1.72 13.57
CA ALA A 626 -40.89 -2.60 12.60
C ALA A 626 -41.32 -3.92 13.25
N ARG A 627 -42.25 -4.62 12.60
CA ARG A 627 -42.70 -5.94 13.01
C ARG A 627 -42.67 -6.91 11.83
N VAL A 628 -42.12 -8.08 12.07
CA VAL A 628 -42.19 -9.25 11.18
C VAL A 628 -43.20 -10.24 11.74
N TYR A 629 -44.03 -10.80 10.87
CA TYR A 629 -45.00 -11.85 11.20
C TYR A 629 -44.51 -13.22 10.72
N GLY A 630 -44.89 -14.27 11.44
CA GLY A 630 -44.48 -15.65 11.15
C GLY A 630 -43.12 -16.04 11.75
N TYR A 631 -42.50 -15.15 12.53
CA TYR A 631 -41.23 -15.38 13.21
C TYR A 631 -41.24 -14.76 14.60
N HIS A 632 -40.56 -15.38 15.56
CA HIS A 632 -40.33 -14.86 16.91
C HIS A 632 -38.85 -14.99 17.25
N ARG A 633 -38.36 -14.12 18.12
CA ARG A 633 -36.99 -14.20 18.61
C ARG A 633 -36.89 -15.06 19.87
N GLY A 634 -35.78 -15.76 20.01
CA GLY A 634 -35.42 -16.48 21.21
C GLY A 634 -33.96 -16.92 21.18
N LEU A 635 -33.48 -17.42 22.31
CA LEU A 635 -32.11 -17.95 22.47
C LEU A 635 -32.00 -19.34 21.82
N TYR A 636 -32.03 -19.37 20.50
CA TYR A 636 -32.10 -20.60 19.70
C TYR A 636 -30.77 -20.97 19.03
N LEU A 637 -29.70 -20.22 19.31
CA LEU A 637 -28.39 -20.44 18.73
C LEU A 637 -27.34 -20.67 19.81
N TRP A 638 -26.67 -21.82 19.77
CA TRP A 638 -25.45 -22.05 20.53
C TRP A 638 -24.26 -21.29 19.93
N SER A 639 -23.45 -20.67 20.79
CA SER A 639 -22.26 -19.91 20.42
C SER A 639 -21.03 -20.39 21.19
N CYS A 640 -20.10 -21.00 20.47
CA CYS A 640 -18.82 -21.49 21.00
C CYS A 640 -17.68 -20.47 20.89
N LEU A 641 -17.95 -19.26 20.39
CA LEU A 641 -16.92 -18.25 20.10
C LEU A 641 -17.28 -16.86 20.65
N THR A 642 -18.50 -16.39 20.40
CA THR A 642 -18.86 -15.00 20.73
C THR A 642 -19.41 -14.87 22.15
N ARG A 643 -20.18 -15.85 22.64
CA ARG A 643 -20.85 -15.82 23.96
C ARG A 643 -20.53 -17.00 24.87
N GLY A 644 -19.74 -17.96 24.39
CA GLY A 644 -19.21 -19.08 25.17
C GLY A 644 -17.94 -19.63 24.52
N THR A 645 -17.50 -20.78 25.00
CA THR A 645 -16.37 -21.56 24.49
C THR A 645 -16.85 -22.91 23.95
N PRO A 646 -16.01 -23.72 23.28
CA PRO A 646 -16.39 -25.08 22.91
C PRO A 646 -16.79 -25.96 24.09
N GLN A 647 -16.19 -25.73 25.27
CA GLN A 647 -16.44 -26.49 26.50
C GLN A 647 -17.69 -26.00 27.25
N ILE A 648 -17.97 -24.69 27.20
CA ILE A 648 -19.14 -24.07 27.82
C ILE A 648 -19.78 -23.13 26.79
N PRO A 649 -20.55 -23.66 25.81
CA PRO A 649 -21.16 -22.84 24.77
C PRO A 649 -22.20 -21.89 25.37
N GLY A 650 -22.28 -20.67 24.84
CA GLY A 650 -23.25 -19.65 25.24
C GLY A 650 -24.46 -19.61 24.31
N LEU A 651 -25.41 -18.71 24.57
CA LEU A 651 -26.62 -18.57 23.77
C LEU A 651 -26.72 -17.21 23.06
N VAL A 652 -27.23 -17.21 21.83
CA VAL A 652 -27.45 -16.02 21.01
C VAL A 652 -28.89 -16.02 20.47
N LEU A 653 -29.44 -14.82 20.26
CA LEU A 653 -30.80 -14.65 19.75
C LEU A 653 -30.84 -14.99 18.27
N ALA A 654 -31.84 -15.78 17.87
CA ALA A 654 -32.18 -16.04 16.48
C ALA A 654 -33.68 -15.88 16.25
N LEU A 655 -34.08 -15.60 15.00
CA LEU A 655 -35.48 -15.70 14.59
C LEU A 655 -35.83 -17.13 14.20
N ASP A 656 -36.85 -17.68 14.83
CA ASP A 656 -37.40 -18.98 14.48
C ASP A 656 -38.88 -18.87 14.08
N HIS A 657 -39.37 -19.85 13.32
CA HIS A 657 -40.71 -19.85 12.75
C HIS A 657 -41.81 -19.84 13.82
N GLY A 658 -42.86 -19.06 13.58
CA GLY A 658 -44.04 -18.90 14.43
C GLY A 658 -44.11 -17.52 15.11
N GLY A 659 -45.31 -17.01 15.38
CA GLY A 659 -45.52 -15.77 16.14
C GLY A 659 -45.23 -14.48 15.37
N SER A 660 -44.78 -13.44 16.08
CA SER A 660 -44.33 -12.18 15.51
C SER A 660 -43.15 -11.62 16.31
N CYS A 661 -42.25 -10.89 15.64
CA CYS A 661 -41.10 -10.26 16.27
C CYS A 661 -41.11 -8.77 15.96
N ALA A 662 -40.99 -7.95 16.99
CA ALA A 662 -40.78 -6.51 16.83
C ALA A 662 -39.28 -6.18 16.89
N GLY A 663 -38.81 -5.24 16.08
CA GLY A 663 -37.41 -4.91 15.94
C GLY A 663 -37.23 -3.57 15.23
N LEU A 664 -36.02 -3.31 14.72
CA LEU A 664 -35.73 -2.12 13.93
C LEU A 664 -35.58 -2.46 12.47
N ALA A 665 -36.14 -1.64 11.59
CA ALA A 665 -35.88 -1.68 10.16
C ALA A 665 -34.98 -0.50 9.78
N PHE A 666 -33.82 -0.81 9.19
CA PHE A 666 -32.85 0.15 8.69
C PHE A 666 -32.97 0.26 7.17
N ARG A 667 -33.18 1.47 6.64
CA ARG A 667 -33.08 1.76 5.21
C ARG A 667 -31.64 2.11 4.86
N ILE A 668 -31.04 1.34 3.97
CA ILE A 668 -29.66 1.50 3.50
C ILE A 668 -29.72 2.03 2.06
N ALA A 669 -29.07 3.17 1.83
CA ALA A 669 -28.99 3.77 0.51
C ALA A 669 -28.31 2.81 -0.48
N THR A 670 -28.86 2.69 -1.69
CA THR A 670 -28.34 1.78 -2.73
C THR A 670 -26.86 2.08 -3.04
N ASP A 671 -26.53 3.37 -3.17
CA ASP A 671 -25.17 3.83 -3.43
C ASP A 671 -24.27 3.56 -2.21
N GLY A 672 -23.29 2.67 -2.41
CA GLY A 672 -22.34 2.30 -1.37
C GLY A 672 -22.83 1.26 -0.36
N ALA A 673 -23.98 0.61 -0.58
CA ALA A 673 -24.46 -0.46 0.32
C ALA A 673 -23.52 -1.67 0.39
N MET A 674 -22.86 -2.02 -0.73
CA MET A 674 -22.13 -3.29 -0.88
C MET A 674 -21.02 -3.51 0.18
N PRO A 675 -20.09 -2.57 0.44
CA PRO A 675 -19.08 -2.75 1.49
C PRO A 675 -19.66 -2.96 2.89
N HIS A 676 -20.83 -2.38 3.19
CA HIS A 676 -21.51 -2.57 4.48
C HIS A 676 -22.19 -3.93 4.57
N LEU A 677 -22.78 -4.40 3.48
CA LEU A 677 -23.37 -5.73 3.39
C LEU A 677 -22.31 -6.83 3.47
N GLU A 678 -21.14 -6.65 2.87
CA GLU A 678 -20.00 -7.57 2.98
C GLU A 678 -19.52 -7.71 4.43
N LYS A 679 -19.34 -6.59 5.14
CA LYS A 679 -19.00 -6.59 6.58
C LYS A 679 -20.08 -7.22 7.44
N LEU A 680 -21.34 -6.94 7.14
CA LEU A 680 -22.48 -7.55 7.84
C LEU A 680 -22.49 -9.07 7.64
N TRP A 681 -22.18 -9.54 6.42
CA TRP A 681 -22.06 -10.98 6.13
C TRP A 681 -20.92 -11.63 6.90
N GLN A 682 -19.73 -11.02 6.91
CA GLN A 682 -18.60 -11.52 7.70
C GLN A 682 -18.92 -11.59 9.20
N ARG A 683 -19.77 -10.70 9.70
CA ARG A 683 -20.17 -10.67 11.11
C ARG A 683 -21.23 -11.73 11.46
N GLU A 684 -22.34 -11.76 10.74
CA GLU A 684 -23.49 -12.59 11.11
C GLU A 684 -23.42 -13.99 10.48
N MET A 685 -22.85 -14.13 9.28
CA MET A 685 -22.84 -15.38 8.53
C MET A 685 -21.55 -16.21 8.70
N ALA A 686 -20.55 -15.75 9.46
CA ALA A 686 -19.25 -16.45 9.62
C ALA A 686 -19.35 -17.94 9.96
N MET A 687 -20.29 -18.31 10.84
CA MET A 687 -20.47 -19.72 11.27
C MET A 687 -21.51 -20.48 10.44
N GLY A 688 -22.16 -19.82 9.46
CA GLY A 688 -23.22 -20.41 8.65
C GLY A 688 -24.47 -20.87 9.44
N SER A 689 -24.62 -20.43 10.69
CA SER A 689 -25.73 -20.84 11.57
C SER A 689 -27.06 -20.16 11.24
N TYR A 690 -27.02 -19.04 10.53
CA TYR A 690 -28.21 -18.35 10.04
C TYR A 690 -28.44 -18.62 8.55
N ARG A 691 -29.68 -18.42 8.14
CA ARG A 691 -30.13 -18.34 6.75
C ARG A 691 -30.62 -16.92 6.45
N PRO A 692 -30.06 -16.22 5.47
CA PRO A 692 -30.59 -14.94 5.03
C PRO A 692 -31.99 -15.11 4.45
N ALA A 693 -32.93 -14.23 4.81
CA ALA A 693 -34.30 -14.27 4.35
C ALA A 693 -34.86 -12.86 4.09
N TRP A 694 -35.61 -12.72 3.00
CA TRP A 694 -36.36 -11.51 2.69
C TRP A 694 -37.78 -11.62 3.23
N LEU A 695 -38.09 -10.88 4.28
CA LEU A 695 -39.37 -10.94 4.98
C LEU A 695 -40.17 -9.66 4.78
N ALA A 696 -41.49 -9.77 4.79
CA ALA A 696 -42.37 -8.62 4.84
C ALA A 696 -42.39 -8.04 6.26
N CYS A 697 -42.00 -6.77 6.37
CA CYS A 697 -41.98 -6.00 7.60
C CYS A 697 -43.05 -4.92 7.56
N GLN A 698 -43.82 -4.80 8.64
CA GLN A 698 -44.71 -3.67 8.85
C GLN A 698 -44.00 -2.62 9.71
N LEU A 699 -43.78 -1.43 9.16
CA LEU A 699 -43.19 -0.30 9.85
C LEU A 699 -44.23 0.35 10.78
N ASN A 700 -43.77 1.04 11.83
CA ASN A 700 -44.62 1.71 12.81
C ASN A 700 -45.49 2.84 12.22
N ASP A 701 -45.09 3.41 11.09
CA ASP A 701 -45.86 4.39 10.32
C ASP A 701 -46.92 3.78 9.38
N GLY A 702 -47.06 2.45 9.39
CA GLY A 702 -48.03 1.71 8.59
C GLY A 702 -47.52 1.23 7.23
N ARG A 703 -46.33 1.66 6.77
CA ARG A 703 -45.74 1.16 5.52
C ARG A 703 -45.40 -0.33 5.62
N ARG A 704 -45.53 -1.04 4.50
CA ARG A 704 -45.04 -2.42 4.36
C ARG A 704 -43.82 -2.43 3.46
N VAL A 705 -42.71 -2.92 3.98
CA VAL A 705 -41.44 -3.02 3.24
C VAL A 705 -40.95 -4.45 3.25
N ARG A 706 -40.15 -4.82 2.25
CA ARG A 706 -39.48 -6.12 2.21
C ARG A 706 -38.06 -5.93 2.73
N ALA A 707 -37.76 -6.53 3.87
CA ALA A 707 -36.46 -6.38 4.52
C ALA A 707 -35.68 -7.69 4.57
N LEU A 708 -34.38 -7.59 4.36
CA LEU A 708 -33.43 -8.66 4.57
C LEU A 708 -33.21 -8.88 6.08
N THR A 709 -33.15 -10.13 6.51
CA THR A 709 -32.83 -10.49 7.90
C THR A 709 -32.19 -11.88 7.95
N PHE A 710 -31.76 -12.29 9.14
CA PHE A 710 -31.12 -13.58 9.38
C PHE A 710 -32.05 -14.45 10.22
N VAL A 711 -32.52 -15.57 9.66
CA VAL A 711 -33.36 -16.54 10.39
C VAL A 711 -32.56 -17.77 10.77
N MET A 712 -32.99 -18.50 11.79
CA MET A 712 -32.28 -19.67 12.28
C MET A 712 -32.27 -20.80 11.22
N HIS A 713 -31.11 -21.41 11.00
CA HIS A 713 -30.99 -22.60 10.16
C HIS A 713 -31.13 -23.87 11.03
N ARG A 714 -32.33 -24.48 11.07
CA ARG A 714 -32.63 -25.60 11.98
C ARG A 714 -31.79 -26.86 11.74
N ASP A 715 -31.30 -27.07 10.53
CA ASP A 715 -30.49 -28.27 10.19
C ASP A 715 -29.02 -28.16 10.64
N LYS A 716 -28.64 -27.08 11.35
CA LYS A 716 -27.28 -26.91 11.86
C LYS A 716 -27.16 -27.44 13.30
N PRO A 717 -26.02 -28.07 13.67
CA PRO A 717 -25.78 -28.52 15.04
C PRO A 717 -25.85 -27.42 16.10
N THR A 718 -25.72 -26.16 15.68
CA THR A 718 -25.80 -24.97 16.53
C THR A 718 -27.24 -24.57 16.87
N TYR A 719 -28.26 -25.21 16.29
CA TYR A 719 -29.64 -24.98 16.66
C TYR A 719 -29.95 -25.53 18.05
N ALA A 720 -30.22 -24.64 19.00
CA ALA A 720 -30.51 -25.00 20.38
C ALA A 720 -31.99 -25.39 20.60
N GLY A 721 -32.90 -24.88 19.75
CA GLY A 721 -34.33 -25.00 19.99
C GLY A 721 -34.75 -24.40 21.33
N ARG A 722 -35.94 -24.77 21.82
CA ARG A 722 -36.42 -24.30 23.12
C ARG A 722 -35.77 -25.11 24.24
N LEU A 723 -34.88 -24.46 24.99
CA LEU A 723 -34.15 -25.08 26.10
C LEU A 723 -34.92 -24.99 27.43
N PRO A 724 -34.74 -25.96 28.35
CA PRO A 724 -35.20 -25.86 29.73
C PRO A 724 -34.57 -24.68 30.48
N ASP A 725 -35.30 -24.12 31.45
CA ASP A 725 -34.86 -22.95 32.21
C ASP A 725 -33.52 -23.14 32.94
N HIS A 726 -33.22 -24.35 33.42
CA HIS A 726 -31.97 -24.63 34.11
C HIS A 726 -30.76 -24.55 33.16
N ILE A 727 -30.87 -25.02 31.92
CA ILE A 727 -29.82 -24.91 30.91
C ILE A 727 -29.56 -23.44 30.54
N VAL A 728 -30.63 -22.65 30.38
CA VAL A 728 -30.49 -21.22 30.08
C VAL A 728 -29.82 -20.48 31.25
N ARG A 729 -30.13 -20.85 32.50
CA ARG A 729 -29.44 -20.31 33.70
C ARG A 729 -27.97 -20.67 33.72
N THR A 730 -27.62 -21.94 33.49
CA THR A 730 -26.23 -22.38 33.40
C THR A 730 -25.47 -21.59 32.33
N ALA A 731 -26.08 -21.33 31.18
CA ALA A 731 -25.48 -20.49 30.13
C ALA A 731 -25.31 -19.02 30.57
N PHE A 732 -26.23 -18.48 31.37
CA PHE A 732 -26.13 -17.11 31.89
C PHE A 732 -25.06 -16.97 32.98
N GLU A 733 -24.87 -18.03 33.78
CA GLU A 733 -23.95 -18.04 34.92
C GLU A 733 -22.51 -18.36 34.48
N HIS A 734 -22.33 -19.28 33.53
CA HIS A 734 -21.02 -19.86 33.24
C HIS A 734 -20.52 -19.61 31.80
N ALA A 735 -21.40 -19.33 30.83
CA ALA A 735 -20.95 -19.16 29.44
C ALA A 735 -20.43 -17.74 29.18
N GLN A 736 -19.13 -17.67 28.90
CA GLN A 736 -18.43 -16.46 28.52
C GLN A 736 -17.59 -16.71 27.25
N GLY A 737 -17.79 -15.87 26.24
CA GLY A 737 -17.03 -15.91 25.00
C GLY A 737 -16.31 -14.59 24.73
N ARG A 738 -15.70 -14.48 23.55
CA ARG A 738 -14.88 -13.32 23.14
C ARG A 738 -15.62 -11.98 23.14
N CYS A 739 -16.95 -11.97 23.13
CA CYS A 739 -17.77 -10.75 23.15
C CYS A 739 -18.49 -10.52 24.48
N GLY A 740 -18.16 -11.26 25.53
CA GLY A 740 -18.77 -11.20 26.86
C GLY A 740 -19.73 -12.36 27.13
N THR A 741 -20.47 -12.27 28.23
CA THR A 741 -21.39 -13.34 28.67
C THR A 741 -22.68 -13.37 27.84
N THR A 742 -23.40 -14.49 27.92
CA THR A 742 -24.78 -14.60 27.41
C THR A 742 -25.72 -13.62 28.14
N LEU A 743 -25.52 -13.44 29.46
CA LEU A 743 -26.31 -12.53 30.28
C LEU A 743 -26.18 -11.07 29.80
N ASP A 744 -24.95 -10.59 29.59
CA ASP A 744 -24.69 -9.22 29.13
C ASP A 744 -25.29 -8.95 27.75
N TYR A 745 -25.24 -9.96 26.88
CA TYR A 745 -25.82 -9.88 25.54
C TYR A 745 -27.34 -9.66 25.59
N VAL A 746 -28.03 -10.45 26.41
CA VAL A 746 -29.48 -10.34 26.59
C VAL A 746 -29.83 -9.01 27.27
N ALA A 747 -29.09 -8.62 28.32
CA ALA A 747 -29.29 -7.36 29.02
C ALA A 747 -29.17 -6.14 28.10
N ARG A 748 -28.11 -6.08 27.27
CA ARG A 748 -27.93 -5.02 26.27
C ARG A 748 -29.04 -5.00 25.24
N THR A 749 -29.49 -6.16 24.78
CA THR A 749 -30.57 -6.25 23.81
C THR A 749 -31.91 -5.78 24.39
N VAL A 750 -32.22 -6.17 25.62
CA VAL A 750 -33.41 -5.70 26.36
C VAL A 750 -33.37 -4.17 26.55
N ALA A 751 -32.24 -3.63 27.00
CA ALA A 751 -32.07 -2.19 27.17
C ALA A 751 -32.27 -1.42 25.86
N ALA A 752 -31.70 -1.92 24.76
CA ALA A 752 -31.81 -1.32 23.44
C ALA A 752 -33.24 -1.36 22.87
N LEU A 753 -33.92 -2.48 23.07
CA LEU A 753 -35.33 -2.65 22.71
C LEU A 753 -36.23 -1.67 23.47
N ARG A 754 -35.99 -1.52 24.78
CA ARG A 754 -36.71 -0.54 25.61
C ARG A 754 -36.43 0.90 25.17
N ALA A 755 -35.17 1.25 24.93
CA ALA A 755 -34.78 2.58 24.43
C ALA A 755 -35.39 2.89 23.06
N SER A 756 -35.62 1.87 22.24
CA SER A 756 -36.26 1.99 20.93
C SER A 756 -37.80 2.01 20.98
N GLY A 757 -38.40 1.97 22.18
CA GLY A 757 -39.86 1.94 22.35
C GLY A 757 -40.50 0.58 22.00
N ILE A 758 -39.72 -0.50 21.95
CA ILE A 758 -40.16 -1.85 21.58
C ILE A 758 -39.87 -2.84 22.71
N PRO A 759 -40.46 -2.69 23.92
CA PRO A 759 -40.17 -3.58 25.03
C PRO A 759 -40.54 -5.03 24.70
N ASP A 760 -39.67 -5.97 25.09
CA ASP A 760 -39.88 -7.41 24.89
C ASP A 760 -40.06 -8.10 26.24
N ARG A 761 -41.32 -8.28 26.63
CA ARG A 761 -41.68 -8.85 27.93
C ARG A 761 -41.12 -10.25 28.16
N ALA A 762 -40.91 -11.04 27.10
CA ALA A 762 -40.40 -12.40 27.24
C ALA A 762 -38.90 -12.39 27.58
N LEU A 763 -38.12 -11.52 26.93
CA LEU A 763 -36.70 -11.35 27.26
C LEU A 763 -36.49 -10.63 28.60
N GLU A 764 -37.33 -9.66 28.94
CA GLU A 764 -37.32 -8.98 30.24
C GLU A 764 -37.58 -9.98 31.39
N ALA A 765 -38.64 -10.78 31.27
CA ALA A 765 -38.95 -11.81 32.27
C ALA A 765 -37.86 -12.88 32.36
N LEU A 766 -37.23 -13.23 31.24
CA LEU A 766 -36.09 -14.16 31.24
C LEU A 766 -34.89 -13.58 32.01
N LEU A 767 -34.57 -12.30 31.77
CA LEU A 767 -33.46 -11.61 32.41
C LEU A 767 -33.66 -11.48 33.93
N GLU A 768 -34.86 -11.07 34.36
CA GLU A 768 -35.22 -10.93 35.79
C GLU A 768 -35.10 -12.27 36.53
N ARG A 769 -35.64 -13.36 35.95
CA ARG A 769 -35.59 -14.70 36.55
C ARG A 769 -34.17 -15.25 36.76
N CYS A 770 -33.22 -14.82 35.93
CA CYS A 770 -31.82 -15.25 36.02
C CYS A 770 -30.97 -14.33 36.90
N GLN A 771 -31.38 -13.08 37.15
CA GLN A 771 -30.64 -12.15 38.01
C GLN A 771 -31.03 -12.25 39.51
N CYS A 772 -32.26 -12.64 39.84
CA CYS A 772 -32.80 -12.63 41.21
C CYS A 772 -32.26 -13.70 42.21
N LYS A 773 -31.18 -14.44 41.92
CA LYS A 773 -30.64 -15.44 42.88
C LYS A 773 -29.19 -15.20 43.37
N LYS A 774 -28.55 -14.09 42.99
CA LYS A 774 -27.19 -13.75 43.46
C LYS A 774 -27.13 -13.17 44.89
N THR A 775 -28.22 -13.20 45.67
CA THR A 775 -28.32 -12.53 46.98
C THR A 775 -28.65 -13.42 48.17
N ASP A 776 -28.68 -14.75 48.03
CA ASP A 776 -28.80 -15.67 49.17
C ASP A 776 -27.83 -16.85 48.98
N ASP A 777 -26.57 -16.66 49.39
CA ASP A 777 -25.67 -17.64 50.05
C ASP A 777 -24.34 -16.97 50.45
#